data_AF-A0A2C9H3V6-F1
#
_entry.id   AF-A0A2C9H3V6-F1
#
_cell.length_a   1.000
_cell.length_b   1.000
_cell.length_c   1.000
_cell.angle_alpha   90.00
_cell.angle_beta   90.00
_cell.angle_gamma   90.00
#
_symmetry.space_group_name_H-M   'P 1'
#
loop_
_entity.id
_entity.type
_entity.pdbx_description
1 polymer ?
#
loop_
_entity_poly.entity_id
_entity_poly.type
_entity_poly.pdbx_seq_one_letter_code
_entity_poly.pdbx_strand_id
1 'polypeptide(L)'
;MSRSLDWFPLLLCLLCVVVSQTHAQNNHLTCGKRKVKSEYLIQNGIDAKAGHWPWHVAIFHATSGRMGYACGGSIIDESTILTASHCVYTKSGVLSVSRVSVDVGRIHLNETSNYTQTHAVRQIIVHPRFSQHSIINDIALIKLRTNITMSKYVQPVCLWTMDSNQTLIVGRSGTIVGFGLNERDVVSDQLKQALVGVQDGLTCIASDRDVFGTHLTTDMFCGMGQNGASACNGDSGGGMFFEVGGKWYVRGLVSFTPLNANTKPCDPRKNTAYTDVAKYLDWIKQYIDQRVLSFENDVLHVDYEEKLRLFNFETCGLKSYSTGNNVSSWTLPWLGFVKTPNIVVPRCTITLISDSYAVGSAHCLDNVGSEAFIVLGSLSEYSKDECFVPNGTTICTHAAQVRGMQRIILHPKFDRNTYANNIALIELLSPADTTQSYVQPICMPVTSELRSNAKTNLHVAAFLKDEQTYTTLLVRYIESVDCVRRYSERQIRLNLDSNQFCAEIVNKLEEQYCIPLNKIAMPAGVPLQEKKIFNGTERYFLRGVEFHGSDCESVVPSIYNDVEAYLDWILYNMRYSMLDTTGDARIFTTNQTLQSEWSNVRQQPGKEKLRLFNMDTCGLVNKGADIIPQLTFIPWHGILWDSESVTRLSLSVRSTVVLISEWYALAPKFIVQNDAYWRIVVLGLQPHTLTNCTPSTCEQTHQLVEIKNIILPSPINNSRQMFALLEFVEPANLNIPYIRPICLPFMNQLYKHVPSNMIMSSYYNNILSKRIALIDTPTCQQRFLVERFYFEFNNLTVECAVEEEMFRQMPLPATLGSLLQMPVRYGGKTQYFLYAINTVYPASFDFLVFGPYLFTRFEMDNIEWILENMEEKVRQTSFLTTTGNTRVNLKPVQHASSQALFDFNTCGESSPSYLTPWTGGVYYDKLEFEGGTGLVTLINEWYAVGPASCFDNSSAQFIIVFGFFGKAIEIECDMTNNTELCNVPPQSVTVQKVFNHPLYNGTRNHDIALVKLATRVDTSRPNVKPICLPITDAIRSYDVSNLVMRKSSFELTKVDDRYVDTEECQKRWQGLKVRFAVDESKHCVIQQRTMEETCITINAGDSLQSLQTMASGDRHFLRGFVIARPSHCSIYYPVVYTNTDTYLDWILKIMEQPADLPFDLRDKLIFNKK
;
A
#
# COMPACT_ATOMS: atom_id res chain seq x y z
N MET A 1 33.98 -63.46 54.61
CA MET A 1 32.85 -64.23 54.07
C MET A 1 31.57 -63.78 54.77
N SER A 2 30.50 -63.57 53.99
CA SER A 2 29.09 -63.25 54.39
C SER A 2 28.87 -61.89 55.07
N ARG A 3 28.29 -60.84 54.44
CA ARG A 3 26.87 -60.62 54.06
C ARG A 3 25.86 -60.95 55.18
N SER A 4 25.21 -59.92 55.74
CA SER A 4 23.75 -59.85 55.93
C SER A 4 23.29 -58.56 56.66
N LEU A 5 22.16 -58.02 56.21
CA LEU A 5 21.21 -57.09 56.87
C LEU A 5 21.59 -55.61 57.01
N ASP A 6 20.93 -54.75 56.20
CA ASP A 6 20.41 -53.43 56.64
C ASP A 6 19.55 -52.76 55.54
N TRP A 7 18.42 -53.37 55.15
CA TRP A 7 17.51 -52.80 54.12
C TRP A 7 16.04 -52.69 54.57
N PHE A 8 15.74 -52.76 55.87
CA PHE A 8 14.36 -52.70 56.38
C PHE A 8 13.90 -51.38 57.04
N PRO A 9 14.75 -50.52 57.65
CA PRO A 9 14.26 -49.27 58.24
C PRO A 9 14.15 -48.10 57.23
N LEU A 10 14.84 -48.18 56.08
CA LEU A 10 14.78 -47.16 55.02
C LEU A 10 13.48 -47.22 54.20
N LEU A 11 12.87 -48.40 54.06
CA LEU A 11 11.62 -48.56 53.31
C LEU A 11 10.41 -47.98 54.08
N LEU A 12 10.40 -48.04 55.40
CA LEU A 12 9.32 -47.47 56.23
C LEU A 12 9.36 -45.94 56.28
N CYS A 13 10.56 -45.35 56.28
CA CYS A 13 10.72 -43.88 56.19
C CYS A 13 10.32 -43.36 54.80
N LEU A 14 10.62 -44.09 53.72
CA LEU A 14 10.16 -43.72 52.38
C LEU A 14 8.64 -43.83 52.24
N LEU A 15 7.98 -44.81 52.86
CA LEU A 15 6.52 -44.93 52.82
C LEU A 15 5.80 -43.82 53.60
N CYS A 16 6.34 -43.31 54.71
CA CYS A 16 5.78 -42.14 55.40
C CYS A 16 5.99 -40.81 54.63
N VAL A 17 7.10 -40.69 53.89
CA VAL A 17 7.37 -39.52 53.02
C VAL A 17 6.55 -39.57 51.73
N VAL A 18 6.28 -40.75 51.19
CA VAL A 18 5.46 -40.95 49.97
C VAL A 18 3.94 -40.85 50.24
N VAL A 19 3.48 -41.11 51.47
CA VAL A 19 2.07 -40.95 51.85
C VAL A 19 1.73 -39.53 52.33
N SER A 20 2.71 -38.64 52.55
CA SER A 20 2.44 -37.22 52.87
C SER A 20 2.43 -36.27 51.66
N GLN A 21 2.62 -36.75 50.43
CA GLN A 21 2.52 -35.92 49.22
C GLN A 21 1.44 -36.35 48.23
N THR A 22 0.60 -37.32 48.59
CA THR A 22 -0.57 -37.71 47.81
C THR A 22 -1.85 -37.29 48.52
N HIS A 23 -1.99 -35.99 48.82
CA HIS A 23 -3.25 -35.24 48.98
C HIS A 23 -2.97 -33.76 49.31
N ALA A 24 -2.18 -33.07 48.49
CA ALA A 24 -2.39 -31.64 48.33
C ALA A 24 -3.52 -31.47 47.31
N GLN A 25 -4.77 -31.68 47.74
CA GLN A 25 -5.91 -31.15 47.02
C GLN A 25 -5.60 -29.67 46.77
N ASN A 26 -5.69 -29.26 45.51
CA ASN A 26 -5.40 -27.91 45.06
C ASN A 26 -6.33 -26.92 45.80
N ASN A 27 -5.88 -26.40 46.94
CA ASN A 27 -6.69 -25.66 47.90
C ASN A 27 -6.83 -24.18 47.49
N HIS A 28 -6.94 -23.92 46.18
CA HIS A 28 -6.99 -22.57 45.62
C HIS A 28 -8.41 -22.02 45.70
N LEU A 29 -8.58 -20.81 46.23
CA LEU A 29 -9.88 -20.14 46.26
C LEU A 29 -10.22 -19.71 44.83
N THR A 30 -11.40 -20.10 44.33
CA THR A 30 -11.82 -19.74 42.97
C THR A 30 -12.36 -18.31 42.95
N CYS A 31 -11.68 -17.42 42.25
CA CYS A 31 -12.06 -16.02 42.08
C CYS A 31 -12.62 -15.72 40.68
N GLY A 32 -13.36 -14.60 40.56
CA GLY A 32 -13.71 -13.97 39.29
C GLY A 32 -14.67 -14.78 38.39
N LYS A 33 -15.21 -15.91 38.86
CA LYS A 33 -16.12 -16.78 38.07
C LYS A 33 -17.53 -16.74 38.62
N ARG A 34 -18.43 -16.07 37.92
CA ARG A 34 -19.86 -16.00 38.27
C ARG A 34 -20.50 -17.38 38.17
N LYS A 35 -21.23 -17.78 39.21
CA LYS A 35 -22.02 -19.04 39.20
C LYS A 35 -23.43 -18.86 38.60
N VAL A 36 -23.91 -17.62 38.48
CA VAL A 36 -25.19 -17.29 37.82
C VAL A 36 -24.87 -16.81 36.40
N LYS A 37 -25.34 -17.54 35.38
CA LYS A 37 -25.25 -17.15 33.96
C LYS A 37 -26.63 -16.65 33.52
N SER A 38 -26.69 -15.52 32.80
CA SER A 38 -27.95 -14.98 32.24
C SER A 38 -27.69 -14.33 30.88
N GLU A 39 -28.63 -14.50 29.96
CA GLU A 39 -28.66 -13.83 28.64
C GLU A 39 -29.05 -12.34 28.79
N TYR A 40 -28.43 -11.45 28.00
CA TYR A 40 -28.60 -10.01 28.08
C TYR A 40 -29.40 -9.46 26.88
N LEU A 41 -30.28 -8.49 27.12
CA LEU A 41 -30.84 -7.55 26.13
C LEU A 41 -30.42 -6.11 26.54
N ILE A 42 -30.23 -5.20 25.57
CA ILE A 42 -29.42 -3.95 25.65
C ILE A 42 -30.22 -2.66 26.02
N GLN A 43 -29.80 -1.88 27.05
CA GLN A 43 -29.47 -0.40 27.07
C GLN A 43 -29.32 0.25 28.50
N ASN A 44 -28.39 1.24 28.63
CA ASN A 44 -28.09 2.23 29.71
C ASN A 44 -28.36 1.92 31.19
N GLY A 45 -27.29 1.90 32.01
CA GLY A 45 -27.36 1.87 33.48
C GLY A 45 -28.20 0.71 34.03
N ILE A 46 -27.81 -0.52 33.71
CA ILE A 46 -28.67 -1.68 33.93
C ILE A 46 -28.71 -1.98 35.43
N ASP A 47 -29.91 -2.23 35.93
CA ASP A 47 -30.13 -2.86 37.21
C ASP A 47 -29.38 -4.19 37.29
N ALA A 48 -28.40 -4.26 38.19
CA ALA A 48 -27.71 -5.51 38.46
C ALA A 48 -28.69 -6.49 39.09
N LYS A 49 -28.68 -7.73 38.62
CA LYS A 49 -29.44 -8.82 39.23
C LYS A 49 -28.59 -9.56 40.26
N ALA A 50 -29.26 -10.25 41.18
CA ALA A 50 -28.58 -11.09 42.16
C ALA A 50 -27.61 -12.08 41.49
N GLY A 51 -26.35 -12.02 41.87
CA GLY A 51 -25.28 -12.89 41.34
C GLY A 51 -24.60 -12.38 40.07
N HIS A 52 -24.98 -11.21 39.54
CA HIS A 52 -24.23 -10.53 38.48
C HIS A 52 -22.88 -10.02 38.99
N TRP A 53 -22.85 -9.44 40.19
CA TRP A 53 -21.61 -8.92 40.81
C TRP A 53 -21.44 -9.48 42.21
N PRO A 54 -21.17 -10.80 42.33
CA PRO A 54 -21.16 -11.48 43.62
C PRO A 54 -20.02 -11.05 44.54
N TRP A 55 -19.04 -10.32 44.01
CA TRP A 55 -17.94 -9.72 44.75
C TRP A 55 -18.18 -8.28 45.17
N HIS A 56 -19.28 -7.63 44.77
CA HIS A 56 -19.56 -6.26 45.22
C HIS A 56 -19.94 -6.23 46.71
N VAL A 57 -19.48 -5.18 47.40
CA VAL A 57 -19.61 -5.01 48.85
C VAL A 57 -20.20 -3.64 49.15
N ALA A 58 -21.14 -3.58 50.08
CA ALA A 58 -21.67 -2.34 50.62
C ALA A 58 -21.07 -2.06 52.01
N ILE A 59 -20.42 -0.91 52.16
CA ILE A 59 -19.77 -0.47 53.41
C ILE A 59 -20.64 0.59 54.08
N PHE A 60 -20.97 0.37 55.35
CA PHE A 60 -21.83 1.25 56.14
C PHE A 60 -21.05 1.91 57.28
N HIS A 61 -21.33 3.18 57.54
CA HIS A 61 -20.78 3.94 58.66
C HIS A 61 -21.83 4.27 59.73
N ALA A 62 -21.43 4.20 61.00
CA ALA A 62 -22.22 4.69 62.12
C ALA A 62 -22.16 6.21 62.23
N THR A 63 -23.31 6.86 62.05
CA THR A 63 -23.53 8.30 62.29
C THR A 63 -24.69 8.48 63.26
N SER A 64 -24.43 9.11 64.42
CA SER A 64 -25.44 9.36 65.47
C SER A 64 -26.24 8.11 65.88
N GLY A 65 -25.58 6.95 65.94
CA GLY A 65 -26.20 5.67 66.34
C GLY A 65 -26.95 4.92 65.25
N ARG A 66 -26.99 5.43 64.00
CA ARG A 66 -27.57 4.72 62.83
C ARG A 66 -26.50 4.38 61.80
N MET A 67 -26.63 3.22 61.17
CA MET A 67 -25.76 2.79 60.07
C MET A 67 -26.30 3.35 58.76
N GLY A 68 -25.47 4.10 58.02
CA GLY A 68 -25.78 4.61 56.68
C GLY A 68 -24.77 4.10 55.66
N TYR A 69 -25.22 3.86 54.43
CA TYR A 69 -24.34 3.46 53.33
C TYR A 69 -23.29 4.57 53.07
N ALA A 70 -22.04 4.17 52.93
CA ALA A 70 -20.92 5.10 52.78
C ALA A 70 -20.14 4.88 51.50
N CYS A 71 -19.76 3.63 51.20
CA CYS A 71 -18.89 3.29 50.07
C CYS A 71 -19.17 1.88 49.54
N GLY A 72 -18.67 1.63 48.32
CA GLY A 72 -18.56 0.30 47.76
C GLY A 72 -17.24 -0.39 48.13
N GLY A 73 -17.12 -1.67 47.80
CA GLY A 73 -15.89 -2.46 47.91
C GLY A 73 -15.94 -3.74 47.09
N SER A 74 -14.87 -4.53 47.15
CA SER A 74 -14.75 -5.82 46.46
C SER A 74 -14.27 -6.93 47.38
N ILE A 75 -14.92 -8.10 47.35
CA ILE A 75 -14.46 -9.31 48.05
C ILE A 75 -13.22 -9.85 47.35
N ILE A 76 -12.10 -9.96 48.06
CA ILE A 76 -10.87 -10.56 47.53
C ILE A 76 -10.69 -11.99 48.03
N ASP A 77 -10.91 -12.23 49.31
CA ASP A 77 -10.85 -13.57 49.92
C ASP A 77 -11.98 -13.77 50.94
N GLU A 78 -11.95 -14.88 51.70
CA GLU A 78 -12.99 -15.21 52.68
C GLU A 78 -13.14 -14.19 53.82
N SER A 79 -12.18 -13.30 54.04
CA SER A 79 -12.21 -12.36 55.18
C SER A 79 -11.74 -10.95 54.82
N THR A 80 -11.51 -10.65 53.55
CA THR A 80 -10.85 -9.41 53.11
C THR A 80 -11.63 -8.71 52.02
N ILE A 81 -11.90 -7.43 52.28
CA ILE A 81 -12.50 -6.50 51.34
C ILE A 81 -11.47 -5.48 50.88
N LEU A 82 -11.41 -5.24 49.57
CA LEU A 82 -10.67 -4.16 48.95
C LEU A 82 -11.59 -2.94 48.74
N THR A 83 -11.12 -1.75 49.13
CA THR A 83 -11.84 -0.48 49.00
C THR A 83 -10.86 0.69 48.87
N ALA A 84 -11.35 1.90 48.66
CA ALA A 84 -10.55 3.13 48.69
C ALA A 84 -10.19 3.54 50.13
N SER A 85 -9.04 4.22 50.31
CA SER A 85 -8.59 4.71 51.63
C SER A 85 -9.50 5.81 52.17
N HIS A 86 -9.97 6.72 51.32
CA HIS A 86 -10.83 7.82 51.74
C HIS A 86 -12.20 7.34 52.29
N CYS A 87 -12.60 6.11 51.98
CA CYS A 87 -13.78 5.48 52.56
C CYS A 87 -13.61 5.13 54.04
N VAL A 88 -12.39 4.90 54.53
CA VAL A 88 -12.14 4.43 55.90
C VAL A 88 -11.20 5.34 56.70
N TYR A 89 -10.82 6.47 56.12
CA TYR A 89 -9.89 7.43 56.69
C TYR A 89 -10.48 8.85 56.65
N THR A 90 -10.43 9.55 57.79
CA THR A 90 -11.00 10.88 57.99
C THR A 90 -9.94 11.87 58.49
N LYS A 91 -10.32 13.13 58.76
CA LYS A 91 -9.39 14.15 59.30
C LYS A 91 -8.84 13.74 60.67
N SER A 92 -9.60 12.94 61.41
CA SER A 92 -9.23 12.34 62.69
C SER A 92 -8.45 11.02 62.57
N GLY A 93 -8.04 10.62 61.36
CA GLY A 93 -7.37 9.36 61.09
C GLY A 93 -8.31 8.22 60.68
N VAL A 94 -7.82 6.99 60.79
CA VAL A 94 -8.57 5.75 60.46
C VAL A 94 -9.83 5.64 61.32
N LEU A 95 -10.96 5.29 60.72
CA LEU A 95 -12.21 5.08 61.43
C LEU A 95 -12.09 3.95 62.46
N SER A 96 -12.77 4.10 63.60
CA SER A 96 -12.91 2.98 64.55
C SER A 96 -13.65 1.82 63.90
N VAL A 97 -13.13 0.60 64.04
CA VAL A 97 -13.75 -0.62 63.48
C VAL A 97 -15.19 -0.84 63.95
N SER A 98 -15.55 -0.33 65.14
CA SER A 98 -16.92 -0.37 65.69
C SER A 98 -17.92 0.51 64.93
N ARG A 99 -17.43 1.46 64.12
CA ARG A 99 -18.24 2.37 63.32
C ARG A 99 -18.43 1.89 61.88
N VAL A 100 -17.85 0.76 61.50
CA VAL A 100 -17.89 0.25 60.13
C VAL A 100 -18.54 -1.13 60.12
N SER A 101 -19.53 -1.33 59.24
CA SER A 101 -20.14 -2.64 58.96
C SER A 101 -20.04 -2.92 57.48
N VAL A 102 -19.87 -4.20 57.13
CA VAL A 102 -19.68 -4.66 55.76
C VAL A 102 -20.78 -5.65 55.40
N ASP A 103 -21.50 -5.36 54.32
CA ASP A 103 -22.51 -6.27 53.77
C ASP A 103 -22.09 -6.80 52.41
N VAL A 104 -22.25 -8.12 52.23
CA VAL A 104 -22.00 -8.82 50.96
C VAL A 104 -23.27 -9.50 50.46
N GLY A 105 -23.39 -9.70 49.14
CA GLY A 105 -24.61 -10.26 48.54
C GLY A 105 -25.82 -9.33 48.67
N ARG A 106 -25.59 -8.01 48.59
CA ARG A 106 -26.63 -6.98 48.68
C ARG A 106 -27.00 -6.51 47.27
N ILE A 107 -28.28 -6.53 46.92
CA ILE A 107 -28.80 -5.97 45.64
C ILE A 107 -29.70 -4.75 45.88
N HIS A 108 -30.39 -4.71 47.03
CA HIS A 108 -31.19 -3.57 47.48
C HIS A 108 -30.64 -3.04 48.81
N LEU A 109 -30.48 -1.72 48.97
CA LEU A 109 -29.96 -1.11 50.19
C LEU A 109 -30.97 -1.09 51.33
N ASN A 110 -32.27 -1.01 51.03
CA ASN A 110 -33.32 -0.94 52.05
C ASN A 110 -33.91 -2.31 52.43
N GLU A 111 -33.53 -3.38 51.71
CA GLU A 111 -34.05 -4.73 51.90
C GLU A 111 -32.92 -5.75 52.05
N THR A 112 -33.05 -6.65 53.04
CA THR A 112 -32.13 -7.78 53.20
C THR A 112 -32.70 -9.02 52.51
N SER A 113 -31.88 -9.67 51.68
CA SER A 113 -32.23 -10.93 51.03
C SER A 113 -31.72 -12.13 51.82
N ASN A 114 -32.22 -13.34 51.52
CA ASN A 114 -31.76 -14.58 52.16
C ASN A 114 -30.28 -14.93 51.92
N TYR A 115 -29.63 -14.29 50.93
CA TYR A 115 -28.21 -14.46 50.62
C TYR A 115 -27.33 -13.29 51.07
N THR A 116 -27.89 -12.26 51.72
CA THR A 116 -27.13 -11.14 52.28
C THR A 116 -26.42 -11.57 53.56
N GLN A 117 -25.14 -11.22 53.71
CA GLN A 117 -24.35 -11.49 54.91
C GLN A 117 -23.74 -10.19 55.43
N THR A 118 -23.92 -9.93 56.74
CA THR A 118 -23.40 -8.74 57.43
C THR A 118 -22.26 -9.13 58.35
N HIS A 119 -21.12 -8.44 58.23
CA HIS A 119 -19.89 -8.72 58.95
C HIS A 119 -19.39 -7.49 59.71
N ALA A 120 -19.03 -7.69 60.98
CA ALA A 120 -18.29 -6.71 61.75
C ALA A 120 -16.82 -6.65 61.31
N VAL A 121 -16.20 -5.48 61.41
CA VAL A 121 -14.80 -5.27 61.03
C VAL A 121 -13.86 -5.65 62.18
N ARG A 122 -12.81 -6.41 61.87
CA ARG A 122 -11.70 -6.74 62.79
C ARG A 122 -10.57 -5.72 62.71
N GLN A 123 -10.19 -5.32 61.50
CA GLN A 123 -9.05 -4.43 61.26
C GLN A 123 -9.24 -3.65 59.96
N ILE A 124 -8.78 -2.41 59.94
CA ILE A 124 -8.70 -1.56 58.76
C ILE A 124 -7.22 -1.30 58.48
N ILE A 125 -6.80 -1.52 57.23
CA ILE A 125 -5.41 -1.40 56.78
C ILE A 125 -5.39 -0.38 55.65
N VAL A 126 -4.97 0.85 55.95
CA VAL A 126 -4.85 1.94 54.98
C VAL A 126 -3.44 1.92 54.39
N HIS A 127 -3.30 2.19 53.10
CA HIS A 127 -1.97 2.26 52.48
C HIS A 127 -1.10 3.32 53.19
N PRO A 128 0.16 3.00 53.57
CA PRO A 128 0.97 3.84 54.46
C PRO A 128 1.32 5.23 53.86
N ARG A 129 1.25 5.36 52.54
CA ARG A 129 1.49 6.63 51.82
C ARG A 129 0.20 7.40 51.48
N PHE A 130 -0.95 6.98 51.97
CA PHE A 130 -2.19 7.73 51.81
C PHE A 130 -2.24 8.91 52.78
N SER A 131 -2.75 10.05 52.32
CA SER A 131 -3.03 11.22 53.16
C SER A 131 -4.33 11.86 52.70
N GLN A 132 -5.17 12.34 53.61
CA GLN A 132 -6.40 13.02 53.19
C GLN A 132 -6.15 14.33 52.41
N HIS A 133 -4.92 14.85 52.43
CA HIS A 133 -4.54 16.05 51.67
C HIS A 133 -4.07 15.72 50.25
N SER A 134 -3.84 14.43 49.95
CA SER A 134 -3.40 13.92 48.66
C SER A 134 -4.15 12.63 48.36
N ILE A 135 -5.04 12.66 47.38
CA ILE A 135 -5.82 11.49 46.94
C ILE A 135 -4.96 10.39 46.29
N ILE A 136 -3.62 10.51 46.31
CA ILE A 136 -2.69 9.50 45.82
C ILE A 136 -2.65 8.32 46.80
N ASN A 137 -2.48 7.10 46.30
CA ASN A 137 -2.49 5.86 47.11
C ASN A 137 -3.83 5.61 47.83
N ASP A 138 -4.92 5.94 47.17
CA ASP A 138 -6.28 5.80 47.68
C ASP A 138 -6.78 4.34 47.65
N ILE A 139 -6.14 3.48 48.43
CA ILE A 139 -6.42 2.04 48.53
C ILE A 139 -6.29 1.51 49.97
N ALA A 140 -7.28 0.75 50.42
CA ALA A 140 -7.34 0.16 51.75
C ALA A 140 -7.92 -1.26 51.73
N LEU A 141 -7.57 -2.04 52.76
CA LEU A 141 -8.12 -3.37 53.02
C LEU A 141 -8.89 -3.37 54.34
N ILE A 142 -10.04 -4.05 54.35
CA ILE A 142 -10.84 -4.29 55.56
C ILE A 142 -10.81 -5.79 55.85
N LYS A 143 -10.32 -6.16 57.03
CA LYS A 143 -10.38 -7.53 57.55
C LYS A 143 -11.65 -7.71 58.38
N LEU A 144 -12.41 -8.73 58.03
CA LEU A 144 -13.67 -9.08 58.69
C LEU A 144 -13.43 -9.93 59.95
N ARG A 145 -14.38 -9.87 60.89
CA ARG A 145 -14.32 -10.64 62.14
C ARG A 145 -14.73 -12.10 61.95
N THR A 146 -15.54 -12.38 60.94
CA THR A 146 -16.03 -13.71 60.57
C THR A 146 -15.83 -13.92 59.07
N ASN A 147 -15.58 -15.17 58.66
CA ASN A 147 -15.42 -15.52 57.24
C ASN A 147 -16.76 -15.39 56.49
N ILE A 148 -16.66 -14.93 55.25
CA ILE A 148 -17.74 -14.87 54.27
C ILE A 148 -18.06 -16.30 53.81
N THR A 149 -19.34 -16.65 53.84
CA THR A 149 -19.80 -17.93 53.29
C THR A 149 -20.00 -17.78 51.79
N MET A 150 -19.11 -18.36 50.99
CA MET A 150 -19.17 -18.27 49.53
C MET A 150 -20.38 -19.02 48.96
N SER A 151 -21.11 -18.38 48.06
CA SER A 151 -22.33 -18.92 47.45
C SER A 151 -22.37 -18.61 45.94
N LYS A 152 -23.54 -18.79 45.30
CA LYS A 152 -23.74 -18.31 43.92
C LYS A 152 -23.96 -16.79 43.83
N TYR A 153 -24.21 -16.14 44.96
CA TYR A 153 -24.46 -14.69 45.07
C TYR A 153 -23.35 -13.92 45.78
N VAL A 154 -22.42 -14.63 46.42
CA VAL A 154 -21.30 -14.06 47.18
C VAL A 154 -20.02 -14.81 46.82
N GLN A 155 -19.08 -14.14 46.17
CA GLN A 155 -17.86 -14.74 45.58
C GLN A 155 -16.72 -13.73 45.55
N PRO A 156 -15.44 -14.15 45.58
CA PRO A 156 -14.33 -13.22 45.43
C PRO A 156 -14.09 -12.84 43.96
N VAL A 157 -13.59 -11.63 43.72
CA VAL A 157 -13.04 -11.21 42.42
C VAL A 157 -11.55 -11.52 42.35
N CYS A 158 -11.00 -11.71 41.15
CA CYS A 158 -9.56 -11.91 41.02
C CYS A 158 -8.80 -10.57 41.12
N LEU A 159 -7.61 -10.61 41.73
CA LEU A 159 -6.65 -9.52 41.65
C LEU A 159 -5.91 -9.57 40.31
N TRP A 160 -5.60 -8.41 39.75
CA TRP A 160 -4.83 -8.29 38.52
C TRP A 160 -3.36 -8.67 38.75
N THR A 161 -3.03 -9.95 38.59
CA THR A 161 -1.68 -10.50 38.74
C THR A 161 -0.87 -10.51 37.44
N MET A 162 -1.47 -10.07 36.34
CA MET A 162 -0.86 -9.88 35.02
C MET A 162 -0.05 -8.57 34.95
N ASP A 163 0.48 -8.24 33.77
CA ASP A 163 1.22 -7.00 33.54
C ASP A 163 0.42 -5.74 33.99
N SER A 164 1.12 -4.90 34.75
CA SER A 164 0.59 -3.64 35.31
C SER A 164 0.62 -2.48 34.31
N ASN A 165 1.11 -2.66 33.08
CA ASN A 165 1.14 -1.61 32.07
C ASN A 165 -0.28 -1.14 31.69
N GLN A 166 -0.52 0.17 31.79
CA GLN A 166 -1.83 0.76 31.53
C GLN A 166 -2.21 0.71 30.05
N THR A 167 -1.25 0.60 29.13
CA THR A 167 -1.53 0.45 27.69
C THR A 167 -2.39 -0.78 27.38
N LEU A 168 -2.40 -1.79 28.25
CA LEU A 168 -3.22 -2.99 28.13
C LEU A 168 -4.71 -2.77 28.40
N ILE A 169 -5.06 -1.65 29.04
CA ILE A 169 -6.43 -1.30 29.39
C ILE A 169 -6.91 0.00 28.73
N VAL A 170 -6.01 0.89 28.28
CA VAL A 170 -6.37 2.09 27.51
C VAL A 170 -7.14 1.69 26.24
N GLY A 171 -8.26 2.36 25.99
CA GLY A 171 -9.17 2.05 24.89
C GLY A 171 -10.08 0.83 25.13
N ARG A 172 -9.86 0.06 26.20
CA ARG A 172 -10.77 -1.02 26.61
C ARG A 172 -11.86 -0.48 27.53
N SER A 173 -12.98 -1.20 27.54
CA SER A 173 -14.09 -0.90 28.44
C SER A 173 -14.08 -1.84 29.65
N GLY A 174 -14.16 -1.27 30.84
CA GLY A 174 -14.39 -2.00 32.09
C GLY A 174 -15.78 -1.70 32.64
N THR A 175 -16.26 -2.53 33.56
CA THR A 175 -17.58 -2.32 34.19
C THR A 175 -17.43 -1.83 35.61
N ILE A 176 -18.06 -0.70 35.93
CA ILE A 176 -18.18 -0.18 37.29
C ILE A 176 -19.51 -0.61 37.90
N VAL A 177 -19.53 -0.77 39.22
CA VAL A 177 -20.67 -1.31 39.96
C VAL A 177 -20.81 -0.59 41.30
N GLY A 178 -22.01 -0.12 41.62
CA GLY A 178 -22.27 0.58 42.88
C GLY A 178 -23.71 1.05 43.09
N PHE A 179 -23.93 1.67 44.25
CA PHE A 179 -25.20 2.24 44.69
C PHE A 179 -25.16 3.78 44.72
N GLY A 180 -24.21 4.40 44.02
CA GLY A 180 -24.03 5.85 44.01
C GLY A 180 -25.27 6.63 43.60
N LEU A 181 -25.19 7.95 43.72
CA LEU A 181 -26.30 8.84 43.38
C LEU A 181 -26.79 8.58 41.96
N ASN A 182 -28.09 8.36 41.82
CA ASN A 182 -28.77 8.24 40.54
C ASN A 182 -29.09 9.63 39.94
N GLU A 183 -29.83 9.66 38.84
CA GLU A 183 -30.19 10.89 38.12
C GLU A 183 -31.09 11.85 38.93
N ARG A 184 -31.55 11.44 40.12
CA ARG A 184 -32.33 12.25 41.06
C ARG A 184 -31.51 12.75 42.25
N ASP A 185 -30.19 12.61 42.21
CA ASP A 185 -29.27 12.95 43.30
C ASP A 185 -29.58 12.20 44.62
N VAL A 186 -30.12 10.98 44.51
CA VAL A 186 -30.38 10.08 45.64
C VAL A 186 -29.60 8.78 45.45
N VAL A 187 -29.04 8.25 46.54
CA VAL A 187 -28.37 6.94 46.56
C VAL A 187 -29.32 5.90 46.00
N SER A 188 -28.88 5.16 44.97
CA SER A 188 -29.72 4.14 44.34
C SER A 188 -30.00 3.03 45.34
N ASP A 189 -31.28 2.69 45.56
CA ASP A 189 -31.62 1.53 46.38
C ASP A 189 -31.12 0.24 45.72
N GLN A 190 -31.28 0.12 44.40
CA GLN A 190 -30.86 -1.05 43.64
C GLN A 190 -29.44 -0.90 43.10
N LEU A 191 -28.67 -1.99 43.13
CA LEU A 191 -27.31 -2.04 42.61
C LEU A 191 -27.30 -1.80 41.10
N LYS A 192 -26.44 -0.90 40.64
CA LYS A 192 -26.31 -0.54 39.21
C LYS A 192 -24.98 -1.00 38.64
N GLN A 193 -24.94 -1.20 37.33
CA GLN A 193 -23.72 -1.40 36.57
C GLN A 193 -23.62 -0.45 35.37
N ALA A 194 -22.41 -0.03 35.02
CA ALA A 194 -22.16 0.80 33.85
C ALA A 194 -20.83 0.47 33.17
N LEU A 195 -20.80 0.63 31.85
CA LEU A 195 -19.60 0.42 31.05
C LEU A 195 -18.82 1.72 30.90
N VAL A 196 -17.53 1.69 31.24
CA VAL A 196 -16.62 2.83 31.23
C VAL A 196 -15.41 2.52 30.35
N GLY A 197 -15.17 3.36 29.35
CA GLY A 197 -13.99 3.28 28.49
C GLY A 197 -12.79 3.96 29.14
N VAL A 198 -11.67 3.25 29.27
CA VAL A 198 -10.43 3.81 29.81
C VAL A 198 -9.79 4.74 28.78
N GLN A 199 -9.38 5.93 29.21
CA GLN A 199 -8.67 6.91 28.40
C GLN A 199 -7.20 6.95 28.81
N ASP A 200 -6.32 7.40 27.91
CA ASP A 200 -4.94 7.69 28.27
C ASP A 200 -4.89 8.92 29.20
N GLY A 201 -3.85 8.97 30.04
CA GLY A 201 -3.74 10.00 31.07
C GLY A 201 -3.66 11.43 30.52
N LEU A 202 -3.07 11.63 29.33
CA LEU A 202 -2.97 12.97 28.72
C LEU A 202 -4.34 13.44 28.24
N THR A 203 -5.15 12.57 27.67
CA THR A 203 -6.54 12.87 27.31
C THR A 203 -7.36 13.29 28.54
N CYS A 204 -7.18 12.63 29.68
CA CYS A 204 -7.88 13.05 30.90
C CYS A 204 -7.40 14.38 31.46
N ILE A 205 -6.09 14.63 31.46
CA ILE A 205 -5.54 15.93 31.87
C ILE A 205 -6.04 17.05 30.95
N ALA A 206 -6.13 16.78 29.64
CA ALA A 206 -6.69 17.73 28.68
C ALA A 206 -8.19 17.97 28.89
N SER A 207 -8.93 16.96 29.38
CA SER A 207 -10.39 17.06 29.60
C SER A 207 -10.78 17.99 30.74
N ASP A 208 -9.98 18.03 31.82
CA ASP A 208 -10.20 18.92 32.97
C ASP A 208 -8.87 19.11 33.72
N ARG A 209 -8.09 20.09 33.29
CA ARG A 209 -6.71 20.30 33.78
C ARG A 209 -6.65 20.68 35.25
N ASP A 210 -7.66 21.38 35.77
CA ASP A 210 -7.69 21.81 37.17
C ASP A 210 -7.91 20.63 38.11
N VAL A 211 -8.68 19.63 37.68
CA VAL A 211 -8.97 18.41 38.46
C VAL A 211 -7.94 17.30 38.22
N PHE A 212 -7.64 16.98 36.96
CA PHE A 212 -6.74 15.88 36.63
C PHE A 212 -5.28 16.29 36.55
N GLY A 213 -4.97 17.52 36.11
CA GLY A 213 -3.59 17.98 36.01
C GLY A 213 -2.88 18.18 37.35
N THR A 214 -3.64 18.33 38.45
CA THR A 214 -3.12 18.52 39.81
C THR A 214 -3.03 17.21 40.60
N HIS A 215 -3.79 16.19 40.22
CA HIS A 215 -4.02 15.01 41.07
C HIS A 215 -3.86 13.65 40.37
N LEU A 216 -3.92 13.57 39.03
CA LEU A 216 -3.75 12.31 38.29
C LEU A 216 -2.26 11.90 38.27
N THR A 217 -1.97 10.66 38.64
CA THR A 217 -0.60 10.10 38.65
C THR A 217 -0.51 8.81 37.83
N THR A 218 0.70 8.26 37.66
CA THR A 218 0.92 6.97 36.99
C THR A 218 0.36 5.76 37.75
N ASP A 219 -0.04 5.95 39.02
CA ASP A 219 -0.71 4.92 39.84
C ASP A 219 -2.24 5.01 39.75
N MET A 220 -2.72 5.86 38.83
CA MET A 220 -4.13 6.09 38.56
C MET A 220 -4.37 5.99 37.06
N PHE A 221 -5.61 5.70 36.70
CA PHE A 221 -6.11 5.89 35.34
C PHE A 221 -7.50 6.50 35.41
N CYS A 222 -8.04 6.87 34.27
CA CYS A 222 -9.30 7.57 34.17
C CYS A 222 -10.13 6.99 33.03
N GLY A 223 -11.43 7.24 33.07
CA GLY A 223 -12.32 6.77 32.02
C GLY A 223 -13.60 7.57 31.94
N MET A 224 -14.21 7.49 30.76
CA MET A 224 -15.49 8.10 30.45
C MET A 224 -16.54 7.00 30.32
N GLY A 225 -17.65 7.14 31.03
CA GLY A 225 -18.76 6.20 30.82
C GLY A 225 -19.48 6.47 29.51
N GLN A 226 -19.94 5.38 28.89
CA GLN A 226 -20.72 5.46 27.66
C GLN A 226 -22.12 6.01 27.96
N ASN A 227 -22.67 6.79 27.03
CA ASN A 227 -24.03 7.34 27.10
C ASN A 227 -24.33 8.17 28.37
N GLY A 228 -23.32 8.83 28.95
CA GLY A 228 -23.50 9.69 30.13
C GLY A 228 -23.53 8.93 31.47
N ALA A 229 -23.13 7.66 31.50
CA ALA A 229 -22.87 6.97 32.76
C ALA A 229 -21.58 7.50 33.41
N SER A 230 -21.52 7.60 34.74
CA SER A 230 -20.32 7.99 35.48
C SER A 230 -20.43 7.51 36.91
N ALA A 231 -19.30 7.38 37.61
CA ALA A 231 -19.32 7.13 39.05
C ALA A 231 -19.68 8.41 39.81
N CYS A 232 -20.53 8.31 40.81
CA CYS A 232 -20.94 9.44 41.64
C CYS A 232 -20.74 9.15 43.14
N ASN A 233 -21.11 10.10 44.01
CA ASN A 233 -21.01 9.91 45.46
C ASN A 233 -21.73 8.62 45.87
N GLY A 234 -21.04 7.78 46.64
CA GLY A 234 -21.49 6.46 47.03
C GLY A 234 -20.94 5.31 46.18
N ASP A 235 -20.36 5.57 45.00
CA ASP A 235 -19.62 4.54 44.22
C ASP A 235 -18.14 4.44 44.65
N SER A 236 -17.67 5.42 45.44
CA SER A 236 -16.34 5.45 46.04
C SER A 236 -15.92 4.12 46.63
N GLY A 237 -14.69 3.66 46.33
CA GLY A 237 -14.17 2.37 46.76
C GLY A 237 -14.73 1.15 46.02
N GLY A 238 -15.79 1.33 45.21
CA GLY A 238 -16.30 0.31 44.30
C GLY A 238 -15.28 -0.05 43.21
N GLY A 239 -15.30 -1.31 42.77
CA GLY A 239 -14.37 -1.83 41.77
C GLY A 239 -14.78 -1.52 40.33
N MET A 240 -13.79 -1.27 39.48
CA MET A 240 -13.89 -1.37 38.03
C MET A 240 -13.32 -2.72 37.60
N PHE A 241 -14.18 -3.53 36.98
CA PHE A 241 -13.88 -4.92 36.67
C PHE A 241 -13.72 -5.15 35.18
N PHE A 242 -12.74 -5.99 34.84
CA PHE A 242 -12.47 -6.43 33.48
C PHE A 242 -12.56 -7.94 33.39
N GLU A 243 -13.24 -8.43 32.35
CA GLU A 243 -13.22 -9.84 32.03
C GLU A 243 -11.99 -10.15 31.18
N VAL A 244 -11.14 -11.04 31.69
CA VAL A 244 -9.98 -11.57 30.98
C VAL A 244 -10.07 -13.09 31.11
N GLY A 245 -10.26 -13.78 29.99
CA GLY A 245 -10.24 -15.23 30.03
C GLY A 245 -11.39 -15.91 30.78
N GLY A 246 -12.59 -15.33 30.76
CA GLY A 246 -13.75 -15.83 31.50
C GLY A 246 -13.64 -15.69 33.02
N LYS A 247 -12.63 -14.96 33.51
CA LYS A 247 -12.50 -14.52 34.90
C LYS A 247 -12.57 -13.00 34.96
N TRP A 248 -13.22 -12.50 36.01
CA TRP A 248 -13.33 -11.09 36.31
C TRP A 248 -12.22 -10.65 37.26
N TYR A 249 -11.54 -9.59 36.88
CA TYR A 249 -10.44 -8.99 37.61
C TYR A 249 -10.79 -7.57 38.04
N VAL A 250 -10.47 -7.20 39.28
CA VAL A 250 -10.53 -5.80 39.72
C VAL A 250 -9.26 -5.08 39.29
N ARG A 251 -9.40 -4.03 38.48
CA ARG A 251 -8.27 -3.21 37.99
C ARG A 251 -8.31 -1.79 38.52
N GLY A 252 -9.49 -1.20 38.67
CA GLY A 252 -9.67 0.13 39.22
C GLY A 252 -10.46 0.13 40.52
N LEU A 253 -10.20 1.11 41.38
CA LEU A 253 -11.09 1.50 42.47
C LEU A 253 -11.56 2.94 42.23
N VAL A 254 -12.87 3.19 42.31
CA VAL A 254 -13.43 4.55 42.17
C VAL A 254 -12.81 5.45 43.24
N SER A 255 -12.06 6.48 42.81
CA SER A 255 -11.33 7.38 43.71
C SER A 255 -11.95 8.77 43.74
N PHE A 256 -11.96 9.49 42.61
CA PHE A 256 -12.54 10.84 42.55
C PHE A 256 -13.14 11.17 41.18
N THR A 257 -14.06 12.13 41.19
CA THR A 257 -14.73 12.66 40.01
C THR A 257 -14.87 14.18 40.11
N PRO A 258 -14.79 14.94 39.01
CA PRO A 258 -15.07 16.36 39.02
C PRO A 258 -16.48 16.70 39.53
N LEU A 259 -16.60 17.75 40.34
CA LEU A 259 -17.87 18.24 40.85
C LEU A 259 -18.63 19.03 39.78
N ASN A 260 -19.96 18.91 39.77
CA ASN A 260 -20.83 19.78 38.99
C ASN A 260 -20.88 21.18 39.66
N ALA A 261 -20.54 22.23 38.90
CA ALA A 261 -20.48 23.61 39.38
C ALA A 261 -21.80 24.15 39.95
N ASN A 262 -22.95 23.55 39.57
CA ASN A 262 -24.28 24.06 39.92
C ASN A 262 -25.00 23.23 41.01
N THR A 263 -24.73 21.92 41.11
CA THR A 263 -25.51 21.01 41.99
C THR A 263 -24.67 20.26 43.04
N LYS A 264 -23.34 20.26 42.92
CA LYS A 264 -22.35 19.65 43.86
C LYS A 264 -22.18 18.12 44.00
N PRO A 265 -22.83 17.15 43.31
CA PRO A 265 -22.53 15.75 43.61
C PRO A 265 -21.43 15.18 42.68
N CYS A 266 -21.64 15.20 41.36
CA CYS A 266 -20.70 14.75 40.33
C CYS A 266 -21.18 15.26 38.95
N ASP A 267 -20.31 15.38 37.94
CA ASP A 267 -20.75 15.65 36.54
C ASP A 267 -20.66 14.36 35.70
N PRO A 268 -21.79 13.79 35.26
CA PRO A 268 -21.81 12.54 34.48
C PRO A 268 -21.18 12.68 33.08
N ARG A 269 -20.90 13.90 32.62
CA ARG A 269 -20.24 14.18 31.34
C ARG A 269 -18.72 14.26 31.48
N LYS A 270 -18.18 14.17 32.70
CA LYS A 270 -16.75 14.25 32.97
C LYS A 270 -16.18 12.88 33.32
N ASN A 271 -14.88 12.75 33.11
CA ASN A 271 -14.14 11.54 33.43
C ASN A 271 -14.18 11.22 34.93
N THR A 272 -14.10 9.94 35.27
CA THR A 272 -13.86 9.46 36.63
C THR A 272 -12.42 8.96 36.72
N ALA A 273 -11.72 9.25 37.81
CA ALA A 273 -10.40 8.70 38.10
C ALA A 273 -10.48 7.49 39.06
N TYR A 274 -9.62 6.52 38.78
CA TYR A 274 -9.54 5.24 39.47
C TYR A 274 -8.12 5.00 39.97
N THR A 275 -8.00 4.46 41.18
CA THR A 275 -6.72 3.92 41.67
C THR A 275 -6.42 2.61 40.95
N ASP A 276 -5.22 2.49 40.36
CA ASP A 276 -4.81 1.32 39.58
C ASP A 276 -4.37 0.18 40.51
N VAL A 277 -5.28 -0.76 40.80
CA VAL A 277 -5.06 -1.86 41.76
C VAL A 277 -3.84 -2.71 41.40
N ALA A 278 -3.51 -2.85 40.11
CA ALA A 278 -2.36 -3.64 39.68
C ALA A 278 -1.02 -3.04 40.16
N LYS A 279 -0.95 -1.72 40.36
CA LYS A 279 0.23 -1.02 40.89
C LYS A 279 0.45 -1.27 42.38
N TYR A 280 -0.58 -1.71 43.09
CA TYR A 280 -0.55 -1.94 44.54
C TYR A 280 -0.51 -3.43 44.92
N LEU A 281 -0.36 -4.33 43.94
CA LEU A 281 -0.43 -5.77 44.17
C LEU A 281 0.56 -6.25 45.25
N ASP A 282 1.79 -5.75 45.25
CA ASP A 282 2.81 -6.16 46.23
C ASP A 282 2.50 -5.72 47.66
N TRP A 283 1.76 -4.61 47.81
CA TRP A 283 1.23 -4.21 49.11
C TRP A 283 0.05 -5.10 49.52
N ILE A 284 -0.89 -5.37 48.60
CA ILE A 284 -2.07 -6.21 48.87
C ILE A 284 -1.67 -7.62 49.31
N LYS A 285 -0.68 -8.22 48.62
CA LYS A 285 -0.16 -9.57 48.90
C LYS A 285 0.26 -9.77 50.35
N GLN A 286 0.72 -8.73 51.04
CA GLN A 286 1.17 -8.83 52.43
C GLN A 286 0.03 -9.11 53.41
N TYR A 287 -1.22 -8.87 52.99
CA TYR A 287 -2.37 -8.89 53.88
C TYR A 287 -3.48 -9.83 53.41
N ILE A 288 -3.37 -10.55 52.30
CA ILE A 288 -4.43 -11.45 51.80
C ILE A 288 -4.05 -12.93 51.92
N ASP A 289 -5.05 -13.80 51.81
CA ASP A 289 -4.80 -15.23 51.62
C ASP A 289 -4.12 -15.48 50.27
N GLN A 290 -2.92 -16.07 50.30
CA GLN A 290 -2.12 -16.35 49.12
C GLN A 290 -2.82 -17.31 48.15
N ARG A 291 -3.76 -18.14 48.63
CA ARG A 291 -4.56 -19.07 47.82
C ARG A 291 -5.54 -18.37 46.87
N VAL A 292 -5.59 -17.04 46.88
CA VAL A 292 -6.39 -16.22 45.94
C VAL A 292 -5.55 -15.71 44.77
N LEU A 293 -4.22 -15.70 44.91
CA LEU A 293 -3.32 -15.21 43.87
C LEU A 293 -3.19 -16.27 42.76
N SER A 294 -3.94 -16.08 41.67
CA SER A 294 -3.71 -16.84 40.45
C SER A 294 -2.39 -16.39 39.83
N PHE A 295 -1.34 -17.19 39.93
CA PHE A 295 -0.08 -16.95 39.20
C PHE A 295 -0.20 -17.55 37.79
N GLU A 296 0.45 -16.96 36.79
CA GLU A 296 0.43 -17.39 35.37
C GLU A 296 0.85 -18.84 35.11
N ASN A 297 1.30 -19.59 36.12
CA ASN A 297 1.60 -21.02 36.05
C ASN A 297 0.45 -21.94 36.51
N ASP A 298 -0.68 -21.40 36.96
CA ASP A 298 -1.89 -22.19 37.12
C ASP A 298 -2.41 -22.53 35.73
N VAL A 299 -2.02 -23.74 35.28
CA VAL A 299 -2.65 -24.58 34.26
C VAL A 299 -3.84 -23.86 33.64
N LEU A 300 -3.66 -23.36 32.42
CA LEU A 300 -4.80 -23.04 31.55
C LEU A 300 -5.70 -24.26 31.66
N HIS A 301 -6.81 -24.15 32.38
CA HIS A 301 -7.70 -25.28 32.60
C HIS A 301 -8.47 -25.42 31.29
N VAL A 302 -7.76 -25.93 30.30
CA VAL A 302 -8.27 -26.36 29.01
C VAL A 302 -9.10 -27.59 29.36
N ASP A 303 -10.41 -27.48 29.16
CA ASP A 303 -11.26 -28.67 29.17
C ASP A 303 -10.89 -29.47 27.92
N TYR A 304 -9.89 -30.35 28.07
CA TYR A 304 -9.33 -31.14 26.98
C TYR A 304 -10.41 -31.99 26.31
N GLU A 305 -11.41 -32.48 27.07
CA GLU A 305 -12.55 -33.23 26.54
C GLU A 305 -13.44 -32.37 25.63
N GLU A 306 -13.68 -31.11 25.98
CA GLU A 306 -14.41 -30.16 25.14
C GLU A 306 -13.61 -29.78 23.88
N LYS A 307 -12.30 -29.54 24.01
CA LYS A 307 -11.44 -29.12 22.89
C LYS A 307 -11.08 -30.25 21.94
N LEU A 308 -11.05 -31.51 22.39
CA LEU A 308 -10.82 -32.68 21.54
C LEU A 308 -11.82 -32.76 20.38
N ARG A 309 -13.05 -32.26 20.58
CA ARG A 309 -14.10 -32.22 19.55
C ARG A 309 -13.80 -31.26 18.39
N LEU A 310 -12.85 -30.34 18.55
CA LEU A 310 -12.43 -29.42 17.49
C LEU A 310 -11.45 -30.07 16.50
N PHE A 311 -10.94 -31.27 16.81
CA PHE A 311 -9.98 -31.99 15.97
C PHE A 311 -10.60 -33.27 15.43
N ASN A 312 -10.47 -33.48 14.11
CA ASN A 312 -10.84 -34.74 13.48
C ASN A 312 -9.61 -35.63 13.29
N PHE A 313 -9.38 -36.54 14.24
CA PHE A 313 -8.25 -37.49 14.19
C PHE A 313 -8.42 -38.61 13.16
N GLU A 314 -9.58 -38.72 12.49
CA GLU A 314 -9.77 -39.66 11.38
C GLU A 314 -9.19 -39.09 10.09
N THR A 315 -9.28 -37.78 9.87
CA THR A 315 -8.88 -37.13 8.59
C THR A 315 -7.62 -36.27 8.69
N CYS A 316 -7.15 -35.91 9.87
CA CYS A 316 -5.99 -35.03 10.01
C CYS A 316 -4.68 -35.69 9.53
N GLY A 317 -3.74 -34.86 9.05
CA GLY A 317 -2.34 -35.24 8.82
C GLY A 317 -2.14 -36.28 7.71
N LEU A 318 -3.14 -36.51 6.86
CA LEU A 318 -3.07 -37.43 5.72
C LEU A 318 -2.58 -36.69 4.47
N LYS A 319 -1.56 -37.25 3.80
CA LYS A 319 -1.18 -36.77 2.48
C LYS A 319 -2.26 -37.13 1.46
N SER A 320 -2.59 -36.18 0.59
CA SER A 320 -3.51 -36.42 -0.52
C SER A 320 -2.76 -36.64 -1.83
N TYR A 321 -3.28 -37.57 -2.64
CA TYR A 321 -2.67 -38.05 -3.87
C TYR A 321 -3.53 -37.63 -5.06
N SER A 322 -2.99 -36.83 -5.98
CA SER A 322 -3.61 -36.62 -7.29
C SER A 322 -2.79 -37.37 -8.36
N THR A 323 -3.47 -38.16 -9.19
CA THR A 323 -2.84 -38.95 -10.24
C THR A 323 -2.95 -38.23 -11.57
N GLY A 324 -1.80 -37.97 -12.23
CA GLY A 324 -1.77 -37.54 -13.63
C GLY A 324 -0.44 -37.87 -14.31
N ASN A 325 -0.49 -38.72 -15.35
CA ASN A 325 0.59 -39.08 -16.29
C ASN A 325 2.02 -39.19 -15.70
N ASN A 326 2.40 -40.37 -15.20
CA ASN A 326 3.76 -40.73 -14.76
C ASN A 326 4.47 -39.76 -13.78
N VAL A 327 3.79 -38.74 -13.27
CA VAL A 327 4.26 -37.82 -12.22
C VAL A 327 3.21 -37.79 -11.13
N SER A 328 3.57 -38.32 -9.97
CA SER A 328 2.75 -38.30 -8.76
C SER A 328 2.80 -36.92 -8.12
N SER A 329 1.73 -36.13 -8.20
CA SER A 329 1.66 -34.84 -7.51
C SER A 329 1.05 -35.01 -6.12
N TRP A 330 1.91 -34.88 -5.11
CA TRP A 330 1.53 -34.85 -3.71
C TRP A 330 1.10 -33.43 -3.33
N THR A 331 -0.01 -33.30 -2.61
CA THR A 331 -0.43 -32.03 -2.00
C THR A 331 -0.27 -32.12 -0.48
N LEU A 332 -0.05 -30.99 0.17
CA LEU A 332 -0.04 -30.85 1.62
C LEU A 332 -1.33 -30.11 2.04
N PRO A 333 -2.42 -30.83 2.35
CA PRO A 333 -3.77 -30.25 2.45
C PRO A 333 -3.94 -29.23 3.57
N TRP A 334 -3.03 -29.21 4.55
CA TRP A 334 -3.05 -28.27 5.69
C TRP A 334 -2.32 -26.97 5.43
N LEU A 335 -1.63 -26.83 4.28
CA LEU A 335 -0.97 -25.58 3.95
C LEU A 335 -1.98 -24.52 3.51
N GLY A 336 -1.84 -23.34 4.09
CA GLY A 336 -2.56 -22.16 3.68
C GLY A 336 -1.66 -20.96 3.53
N PHE A 337 -2.17 -19.96 2.83
CA PHE A 337 -1.43 -18.77 2.49
C PHE A 337 -2.23 -17.53 2.83
N VAL A 338 -1.64 -16.65 3.64
CA VAL A 338 -2.23 -15.34 3.91
C VAL A 338 -1.92 -14.44 2.72
N LYS A 339 -2.97 -14.00 2.03
CA LYS A 339 -2.89 -13.07 0.90
C LYS A 339 -3.64 -11.79 1.21
N THR A 340 -3.25 -10.75 0.49
CA THR A 340 -3.99 -9.49 0.43
C THR A 340 -4.42 -9.25 -1.00
N PRO A 341 -5.53 -8.53 -1.22
CA PRO A 341 -5.96 -8.14 -2.56
C PRO A 341 -4.81 -7.59 -3.41
N ASN A 342 -4.70 -8.08 -4.65
CA ASN A 342 -3.72 -7.64 -5.66
C ASN A 342 -2.24 -8.02 -5.40
N ILE A 343 -1.94 -8.87 -4.42
CA ILE A 343 -0.59 -9.41 -4.21
C ILE A 343 -0.55 -10.89 -4.60
N VAL A 344 0.24 -11.22 -5.63
CA VAL A 344 0.39 -12.59 -6.15
C VAL A 344 1.14 -13.49 -5.15
N VAL A 345 2.05 -12.90 -4.37
CA VAL A 345 2.95 -13.59 -3.44
C VAL A 345 2.32 -13.65 -2.04
N PRO A 346 2.26 -14.82 -1.40
CA PRO A 346 1.69 -14.94 -0.07
C PRO A 346 2.56 -14.25 0.99
N ARG A 347 1.92 -13.56 1.95
CA ARG A 347 2.58 -12.85 3.06
C ARG A 347 3.10 -13.83 4.12
N CYS A 348 2.28 -14.80 4.49
CA CYS A 348 2.60 -15.82 5.49
C CYS A 348 2.21 -17.20 4.98
N THR A 349 3.01 -18.18 5.34
CA THR A 349 2.56 -19.58 5.35
C THR A 349 1.82 -19.80 6.68
N ILE A 350 0.63 -20.40 6.61
CA ILE A 350 -0.15 -20.80 7.79
C ILE A 350 -0.49 -22.27 7.68
N THR A 351 -0.74 -22.89 8.83
CA THR A 351 -1.05 -24.32 8.91
C THR A 351 -2.44 -24.49 9.50
N LEU A 352 -3.34 -25.10 8.74
CA LEU A 352 -4.69 -25.44 9.17
C LEU A 352 -4.63 -26.54 10.24
N ILE A 353 -5.18 -26.27 11.42
CA ILE A 353 -5.17 -27.21 12.56
C ILE A 353 -6.57 -27.73 12.91
N SER A 354 -7.63 -27.05 12.45
CA SER A 354 -9.01 -27.54 12.43
C SER A 354 -9.77 -26.90 11.26
N ASP A 355 -11.04 -27.23 11.07
CA ASP A 355 -11.89 -26.57 10.08
C ASP A 355 -12.01 -25.04 10.30
N SER A 356 -11.86 -24.57 11.54
CA SER A 356 -12.11 -23.16 11.91
C SER A 356 -10.86 -22.42 12.39
N TYR A 357 -9.72 -23.11 12.55
CA TYR A 357 -8.51 -22.54 13.13
C TYR A 357 -7.24 -22.92 12.36
N ALA A 358 -6.31 -21.96 12.29
CA ALA A 358 -4.98 -22.14 11.73
C ALA A 358 -3.90 -21.49 12.60
N VAL A 359 -2.65 -21.93 12.49
CA VAL A 359 -1.50 -21.41 13.25
C VAL A 359 -0.42 -20.90 12.28
N GLY A 360 0.28 -19.84 12.67
CA GLY A 360 1.43 -19.30 11.95
C GLY A 360 2.32 -18.44 12.84
N SER A 361 3.32 -17.80 12.26
CA SER A 361 4.28 -16.96 13.01
C SER A 361 3.69 -15.60 13.35
N ALA A 362 3.83 -15.16 14.61
CA ALA A 362 3.22 -13.93 15.11
C ALA A 362 3.63 -12.70 14.33
N HIS A 363 4.93 -12.49 14.11
CA HIS A 363 5.45 -11.33 13.40
C HIS A 363 4.88 -11.16 11.98
N CYS A 364 4.53 -12.28 11.34
CA CYS A 364 3.97 -12.29 10.00
C CYS A 364 2.49 -11.90 10.03
N LEU A 365 1.78 -12.38 11.06
CA LEU A 365 0.34 -12.21 11.28
C LEU A 365 -0.02 -10.94 12.07
N ASP A 366 0.97 -10.31 12.68
CA ASP A 366 0.85 -9.07 13.43
C ASP A 366 0.51 -7.90 12.50
N ASN A 367 -0.53 -7.15 12.86
CA ASN A 367 -1.06 -6.02 12.09
C ASN A 367 -1.36 -6.37 10.62
N VAL A 368 -1.80 -7.60 10.36
CA VAL A 368 -2.38 -7.96 9.07
C VAL A 368 -3.68 -7.16 8.88
N GLY A 369 -3.74 -6.37 7.80
CA GLY A 369 -4.88 -5.47 7.53
C GLY A 369 -6.21 -6.23 7.37
N SER A 370 -7.32 -5.55 7.61
CA SER A 370 -8.69 -6.14 7.58
C SER A 370 -9.12 -6.73 6.24
N GLU A 371 -8.37 -6.48 5.17
CA GLU A 371 -8.62 -6.98 3.82
C GLU A 371 -7.89 -8.30 3.52
N ALA A 372 -7.02 -8.77 4.40
CA ALA A 372 -6.29 -10.01 4.18
C ALA A 372 -7.21 -11.24 4.32
N PHE A 373 -6.95 -12.24 3.50
CA PHE A 373 -7.67 -13.51 3.47
C PHE A 373 -6.70 -14.67 3.40
N ILE A 374 -7.19 -15.86 3.73
CA ILE A 374 -6.46 -17.11 3.67
C ILE A 374 -6.90 -17.88 2.43
N VAL A 375 -5.94 -18.35 1.65
CA VAL A 375 -6.17 -19.29 0.55
C VAL A 375 -5.69 -20.68 1.00
N LEU A 376 -6.57 -21.67 0.91
CA LEU A 376 -6.31 -23.08 1.26
C LEU A 376 -6.38 -23.96 0.00
N GLY A 377 -5.52 -24.97 -0.07
CA GLY A 377 -5.53 -26.01 -1.11
C GLY A 377 -4.74 -25.70 -2.40
N SER A 378 -4.49 -24.44 -2.73
CA SER A 378 -3.63 -24.03 -3.88
C SER A 378 -3.00 -22.64 -3.67
N LEU A 379 -1.90 -22.34 -4.39
CA LEU A 379 -1.29 -21.01 -4.46
C LEU A 379 -2.02 -20.06 -5.41
N SER A 380 -2.75 -20.57 -6.41
CA SER A 380 -3.41 -19.77 -7.42
C SER A 380 -4.89 -19.56 -7.09
N GLU A 381 -5.38 -18.35 -7.34
CA GLU A 381 -6.78 -17.95 -7.11
C GLU A 381 -7.72 -18.38 -8.25
N TYR A 382 -7.33 -19.36 -9.09
CA TYR A 382 -8.17 -19.77 -10.22
C TYR A 382 -9.54 -20.24 -9.73
N SER A 383 -10.57 -19.72 -10.40
CA SER A 383 -11.96 -19.77 -9.98
C SER A 383 -12.75 -20.96 -10.55
N LYS A 384 -12.09 -21.94 -11.17
CA LYS A 384 -12.76 -23.08 -11.81
C LYS A 384 -12.00 -24.39 -11.61
N ASP A 385 -12.77 -25.47 -11.41
CA ASP A 385 -12.26 -26.83 -11.52
C ASP A 385 -11.92 -27.10 -13.00
N GLU A 386 -10.67 -27.47 -13.30
CA GLU A 386 -10.26 -27.85 -14.64
C GLU A 386 -9.94 -29.33 -14.69
N CYS A 387 -10.74 -30.09 -15.43
CA CYS A 387 -10.50 -31.51 -15.65
C CYS A 387 -10.00 -31.77 -17.07
N PHE A 388 -8.87 -32.45 -17.19
CA PHE A 388 -8.28 -32.89 -18.45
C PHE A 388 -8.41 -34.42 -18.54
N VAL A 389 -8.66 -34.97 -19.73
CA VAL A 389 -8.77 -36.42 -19.94
C VAL A 389 -7.69 -36.91 -20.92
N PRO A 390 -6.46 -37.23 -20.47
CA PRO A 390 -5.50 -37.92 -21.32
C PRO A 390 -5.76 -39.44 -21.24
N ASN A 391 -5.89 -40.09 -22.39
CA ASN A 391 -5.98 -41.56 -22.51
C ASN A 391 -7.10 -42.24 -21.68
N GLY A 392 -8.26 -41.58 -21.55
CA GLY A 392 -9.45 -42.16 -20.91
C GLY A 392 -9.49 -42.04 -19.38
N THR A 393 -8.50 -41.41 -18.76
CA THR A 393 -8.47 -41.09 -17.33
C THR A 393 -8.66 -39.59 -17.12
N THR A 394 -9.70 -39.20 -16.37
CA THR A 394 -9.99 -37.79 -16.03
C THR A 394 -9.13 -37.34 -14.85
N ILE A 395 -8.38 -36.25 -15.04
CA ILE A 395 -7.50 -35.61 -14.05
C ILE A 395 -8.06 -34.22 -13.79
N CYS A 396 -8.42 -33.89 -12.55
CA CYS A 396 -9.00 -32.59 -12.18
C CYS A 396 -8.06 -31.78 -11.28
N THR A 397 -7.87 -30.51 -11.60
CA THR A 397 -7.43 -29.49 -10.64
C THR A 397 -8.67 -28.87 -9.99
N HIS A 398 -8.61 -28.65 -8.68
CA HIS A 398 -9.75 -28.16 -7.92
C HIS A 398 -9.54 -26.72 -7.45
N ALA A 399 -10.64 -25.96 -7.36
CA ALA A 399 -10.60 -24.56 -6.95
C ALA A 399 -10.13 -24.37 -5.49
N ALA A 400 -9.32 -23.33 -5.26
CA ALA A 400 -8.83 -22.99 -3.93
C ALA A 400 -9.94 -22.46 -3.02
N GLN A 401 -9.84 -22.72 -1.71
CA GLN A 401 -10.78 -22.19 -0.73
C GLN A 401 -10.29 -20.86 -0.16
N VAL A 402 -11.03 -19.78 -0.38
CA VAL A 402 -10.76 -18.46 0.21
C VAL A 402 -11.54 -18.30 1.52
N ARG A 403 -10.87 -17.89 2.60
CA ARG A 403 -11.46 -17.66 3.92
C ARG A 403 -11.02 -16.32 4.50
N GLY A 404 -11.97 -15.54 5.01
CA GLY A 404 -11.64 -14.35 5.81
C GLY A 404 -11.06 -14.75 7.18
N MET A 405 -10.40 -13.81 7.85
CA MET A 405 -9.91 -14.00 9.22
C MET A 405 -10.85 -13.28 10.20
N GLN A 406 -11.48 -14.03 11.11
CA GLN A 406 -12.32 -13.48 12.17
C GLN A 406 -11.49 -12.79 13.24
N ARG A 407 -10.42 -13.46 13.68
CA ARG A 407 -9.57 -13.01 14.78
C ARG A 407 -8.16 -13.57 14.61
N ILE A 408 -7.17 -12.71 14.83
CA ILE A 408 -5.77 -13.08 14.94
C ILE A 408 -5.36 -12.88 16.40
N ILE A 409 -4.81 -13.92 17.02
CA ILE A 409 -4.45 -13.93 18.44
C ILE A 409 -2.95 -14.15 18.50
N LEU A 410 -2.19 -13.07 18.71
CA LEU A 410 -0.76 -13.14 18.93
C LEU A 410 -0.49 -13.68 20.34
N HIS A 411 0.59 -14.43 20.53
CA HIS A 411 0.99 -14.85 21.86
C HIS A 411 1.26 -13.60 22.75
N PRO A 412 0.73 -13.52 23.98
CA PRO A 412 0.84 -12.31 24.82
C PRO A 412 2.28 -11.88 25.15
N LYS A 413 3.20 -12.84 25.18
CA LYS A 413 4.63 -12.61 25.41
C LYS A 413 5.42 -12.38 24.10
N PHE A 414 4.73 -12.17 22.98
CA PHE A 414 5.36 -11.86 21.71
C PHE A 414 6.03 -10.50 21.78
N ASP A 415 7.35 -10.49 21.62
CA ASP A 415 8.16 -9.27 21.62
C ASP A 415 8.54 -8.92 20.19
N ARG A 416 8.18 -7.72 19.73
CA ARG A 416 8.42 -7.25 18.36
C ARG A 416 9.89 -6.95 18.05
N ASN A 417 10.71 -6.71 19.07
CA ASN A 417 12.12 -6.35 18.91
C ASN A 417 13.01 -7.60 18.92
N THR A 418 12.70 -8.56 19.78
CA THR A 418 13.49 -9.79 19.95
C THR A 418 12.89 -10.99 19.23
N TYR A 419 11.64 -10.89 18.78
CA TYR A 419 10.84 -11.98 18.22
C TYR A 419 10.73 -13.21 19.16
N ALA A 420 10.89 -13.00 20.47
CA ALA A 420 10.56 -14.03 21.45
C ALA A 420 9.06 -14.34 21.38
N ASN A 421 8.67 -15.61 21.55
CA ASN A 421 7.28 -16.07 21.48
C ASN A 421 6.54 -15.75 20.17
N ASN A 422 7.22 -15.96 19.04
CA ASN A 422 6.75 -15.62 17.69
C ASN A 422 5.71 -16.61 17.13
N ILE A 423 4.57 -16.77 17.80
CA ILE A 423 3.46 -17.65 17.37
C ILE A 423 2.09 -16.96 17.47
N ALA A 424 1.22 -17.23 16.49
CA ALA A 424 -0.13 -16.69 16.43
C ALA A 424 -1.16 -17.76 16.04
N LEU A 425 -2.37 -17.62 16.61
CA LEU A 425 -3.54 -18.44 16.31
C LEU A 425 -4.53 -17.60 15.50
N ILE A 426 -5.07 -18.17 14.44
CA ILE A 426 -6.03 -17.53 13.55
C ILE A 426 -7.36 -18.28 13.65
N GLU A 427 -8.42 -17.52 13.88
CA GLU A 427 -9.81 -17.98 13.79
C GLU A 427 -10.36 -17.57 12.42
N LEU A 428 -10.87 -18.53 11.65
CA LEU A 428 -11.44 -18.27 10.33
C LEU A 428 -12.83 -17.63 10.47
N LEU A 429 -13.14 -16.68 9.57
CA LEU A 429 -14.46 -16.03 9.47
C LEU A 429 -15.56 -17.04 9.12
N SER A 430 -15.22 -18.03 8.30
CA SER A 430 -16.07 -19.18 7.99
C SER A 430 -15.24 -20.47 8.01
N PRO A 431 -15.80 -21.61 8.44
CA PRO A 431 -15.07 -22.88 8.44
C PRO A 431 -14.58 -23.27 7.04
N ALA A 432 -13.38 -23.84 6.96
CA ALA A 432 -12.84 -24.52 5.79
C ALA A 432 -13.68 -25.79 5.52
N ASP A 433 -13.96 -26.05 4.24
CA ASP A 433 -14.63 -27.28 3.81
C ASP A 433 -13.61 -28.41 3.79
N THR A 434 -13.51 -29.13 4.90
CA THR A 434 -12.55 -30.23 5.10
C THR A 434 -13.01 -31.56 4.50
N THR A 435 -14.18 -31.58 3.83
CA THR A 435 -14.63 -32.76 3.07
C THR A 435 -13.83 -32.95 1.78
N GLN A 436 -13.17 -31.88 1.31
CA GLN A 436 -12.30 -31.88 0.15
C GLN A 436 -10.92 -32.44 0.53
N SER A 437 -10.45 -33.46 -0.21
CA SER A 437 -9.20 -34.16 0.12
C SER A 437 -7.94 -33.29 0.02
N TYR A 438 -8.00 -32.15 -0.67
CA TYR A 438 -6.91 -31.19 -0.83
C TYR A 438 -6.96 -30.02 0.16
N VAL A 439 -7.95 -29.97 1.07
CA VAL A 439 -8.00 -29.04 2.21
C VAL A 439 -8.34 -29.82 3.47
N GLN A 440 -7.34 -30.21 4.25
CA GLN A 440 -7.51 -30.98 5.49
C GLN A 440 -6.51 -30.53 6.55
N PRO A 441 -6.88 -30.50 7.83
CA PRO A 441 -5.99 -30.03 8.88
C PRO A 441 -4.82 -31.00 9.15
N ILE A 442 -3.70 -30.49 9.66
CA ILE A 442 -2.62 -31.32 10.21
C ILE A 442 -3.02 -31.85 11.59
N CYS A 443 -2.49 -33.00 12.01
CA CYS A 443 -2.77 -33.49 13.35
C CYS A 443 -2.05 -32.66 14.43
N MET A 444 -2.75 -32.38 15.53
CA MET A 444 -2.21 -31.70 16.70
C MET A 444 -1.92 -32.69 17.84
N PRO A 445 -0.77 -32.62 18.55
CA PRO A 445 -0.41 -33.54 19.63
C PRO A 445 -1.12 -33.18 20.96
N VAL A 446 -2.45 -33.16 20.95
CA VAL A 446 -3.26 -32.66 22.07
C VAL A 446 -3.28 -33.59 23.29
N THR A 447 -3.09 -34.90 23.10
CA THR A 447 -3.07 -35.88 24.20
C THR A 447 -1.64 -36.22 24.65
N SER A 448 -1.49 -36.71 25.88
CA SER A 448 -0.21 -37.11 26.47
C SER A 448 0.50 -38.21 25.66
N GLU A 449 -0.25 -39.11 25.04
CA GLU A 449 0.27 -40.24 24.26
C GLU A 449 0.81 -39.78 22.90
N LEU A 450 0.33 -38.65 22.39
CA LEU A 450 0.75 -38.07 21.11
C LEU A 450 1.94 -37.13 21.25
N ARG A 451 2.22 -36.65 22.47
CA ARG A 451 3.39 -35.81 22.78
C ARG A 451 4.65 -36.67 22.83
N SER A 452 5.69 -36.20 22.16
CA SER A 452 6.96 -36.92 22.04
C SER A 452 8.08 -35.96 22.41
N ASN A 453 8.93 -36.34 23.37
CA ASN A 453 10.18 -35.60 23.60
C ASN A 453 11.25 -35.97 22.55
N ALA A 454 11.01 -36.99 21.71
CA ALA A 454 11.95 -37.43 20.71
C ALA A 454 11.85 -36.56 19.44
N LYS A 455 12.91 -35.82 19.13
CA LYS A 455 13.00 -34.94 17.95
C LYS A 455 13.50 -35.73 16.72
N THR A 456 12.75 -36.75 16.31
CA THR A 456 13.09 -37.65 15.19
C THR A 456 12.01 -37.63 14.11
N ASN A 457 12.31 -38.11 12.89
CA ASN A 457 11.40 -38.14 11.74
C ASN A 457 10.74 -36.79 11.40
N LEU A 458 11.53 -35.72 11.53
CA LEU A 458 11.09 -34.36 11.27
C LEU A 458 11.16 -34.04 9.77
N HIS A 459 10.13 -33.41 9.26
CA HIS A 459 10.02 -33.00 7.86
C HIS A 459 9.53 -31.56 7.75
N VAL A 460 10.02 -30.84 6.76
CA VAL A 460 9.56 -29.48 6.44
C VAL A 460 8.84 -29.48 5.09
N ALA A 461 7.82 -28.64 4.94
CA ALA A 461 7.16 -28.44 3.66
C ALA A 461 8.05 -27.65 2.70
N ALA A 462 8.12 -28.07 1.43
CA ALA A 462 8.85 -27.39 0.37
C ALA A 462 8.07 -27.43 -0.96
N PHE A 463 8.48 -26.60 -1.94
CA PHE A 463 7.79 -26.45 -3.23
C PHE A 463 8.67 -26.90 -4.41
N LEU A 464 8.22 -27.90 -5.16
CA LEU A 464 8.89 -28.44 -6.35
C LEU A 464 8.58 -27.58 -7.59
N LYS A 465 9.58 -26.82 -8.05
CA LYS A 465 9.47 -25.90 -9.19
C LYS A 465 9.12 -26.59 -10.52
N ASP A 466 9.72 -27.74 -10.80
CA ASP A 466 9.57 -28.45 -12.08
C ASP A 466 8.23 -29.17 -12.22
N GLU A 467 7.59 -29.51 -11.10
CA GLU A 467 6.33 -30.25 -11.07
C GLU A 467 5.14 -29.38 -10.64
N GLN A 468 5.37 -28.16 -10.14
CA GLN A 468 4.38 -27.27 -9.51
C GLN A 468 3.64 -27.93 -8.31
N THR A 469 4.36 -28.70 -7.50
CA THR A 469 3.78 -29.50 -6.40
C THR A 469 4.43 -29.21 -5.06
N TYR A 470 3.81 -29.66 -3.97
CA TYR A 470 4.41 -29.58 -2.64
C TYR A 470 5.01 -30.92 -2.25
N THR A 471 6.15 -30.87 -1.58
CA THR A 471 6.81 -32.04 -1.02
C THR A 471 7.21 -31.81 0.43
N THR A 472 7.67 -32.89 1.07
CA THR A 472 8.20 -32.86 2.43
C THR A 472 9.67 -33.25 2.40
N LEU A 473 10.56 -32.38 2.85
CA LEU A 473 12.00 -32.65 2.94
C LEU A 473 12.36 -33.14 4.35
N LEU A 474 13.25 -34.12 4.45
CA LEU A 474 13.72 -34.63 5.74
C LEU A 474 14.68 -33.61 6.39
N VAL A 475 14.42 -33.26 7.65
CA VAL A 475 15.28 -32.38 8.44
C VAL A 475 15.77 -33.10 9.70
N ARG A 476 16.95 -32.72 10.16
CA ARG A 476 17.51 -33.18 11.43
C ARG A 476 17.52 -32.07 12.46
N TYR A 477 17.25 -32.44 13.70
CA TYR A 477 17.34 -31.56 14.84
C TYR A 477 18.79 -31.13 15.10
N ILE A 478 18.98 -29.85 15.45
CA ILE A 478 20.26 -29.27 15.86
C ILE A 478 20.16 -28.78 17.29
N GLU A 479 21.09 -29.23 18.14
CA GLU A 479 21.15 -28.82 19.54
C GLU A 479 21.37 -27.31 19.66
N SER A 480 20.71 -26.69 20.65
CA SER A 480 20.69 -25.23 20.81
C SER A 480 22.09 -24.62 20.96
N VAL A 481 23.04 -25.34 21.57
CA VAL A 481 24.44 -24.90 21.71
C VAL A 481 25.13 -24.81 20.35
N ASP A 482 24.96 -25.82 19.49
CA ASP A 482 25.55 -25.80 18.14
C ASP A 482 24.88 -24.76 17.24
N CYS A 483 23.56 -24.58 17.39
CA CYS A 483 22.83 -23.54 16.67
C CYS A 483 23.33 -22.13 17.04
N VAL A 484 23.37 -21.78 18.33
CA VAL A 484 23.87 -20.48 18.80
C VAL A 484 25.32 -20.24 18.38
N ARG A 485 26.17 -21.27 18.46
CA ARG A 485 27.57 -21.20 18.00
C ARG A 485 27.66 -20.80 16.54
N ARG A 486 26.95 -21.48 15.63
CA ARG A 486 27.00 -21.20 14.18
C ARG A 486 26.49 -19.79 13.83
N TYR A 487 25.49 -19.28 14.55
CA TYR A 487 25.05 -17.89 14.40
C TYR A 487 26.10 -16.89 14.91
N SER A 488 26.76 -17.18 16.04
CA SER A 488 27.79 -16.31 16.61
C SER A 488 29.04 -16.18 15.73
N GLU A 489 29.42 -17.23 15.00
CA GLU A 489 30.52 -17.22 14.03
C GLU A 489 30.29 -16.26 12.86
N ARG A 490 29.04 -15.84 12.65
CA ARG A 490 28.61 -14.84 11.66
C ARG A 490 28.38 -13.46 12.26
N GLN A 491 28.82 -13.23 13.50
CA GLN A 491 28.57 -12.01 14.28
C GLN A 491 27.08 -11.74 14.57
N ILE A 492 26.24 -12.77 14.51
CA ILE A 492 24.81 -12.68 14.88
C ILE A 492 24.65 -13.23 16.29
N ARG A 493 24.17 -12.39 17.22
CA ARG A 493 23.87 -12.83 18.60
C ARG A 493 22.46 -13.42 18.64
N LEU A 494 22.38 -14.75 18.75
CA LEU A 494 21.12 -15.46 18.89
C LEU A 494 20.85 -15.82 20.36
N ASN A 495 19.67 -15.49 20.87
CA ASN A 495 19.19 -15.92 22.18
C ASN A 495 18.02 -16.88 21.98
N LEU A 496 18.26 -18.19 22.07
CA LEU A 496 17.21 -19.21 21.95
C LEU A 496 16.55 -19.43 23.30
N ASP A 497 15.25 -19.13 23.37
CA ASP A 497 14.42 -19.48 24.52
C ASP A 497 14.12 -20.99 24.56
N SER A 498 13.65 -21.53 25.70
CA SER A 498 13.35 -22.97 25.86
C SER A 498 12.20 -23.48 24.97
N ASN A 499 11.44 -22.57 24.36
CA ASN A 499 10.31 -22.82 23.47
C ASN A 499 10.68 -22.70 21.98
N GLN A 500 11.97 -22.59 21.65
CA GLN A 500 12.48 -22.53 20.30
C GLN A 500 13.58 -23.57 20.08
N PHE A 501 13.70 -24.05 18.84
CA PHE A 501 14.72 -25.04 18.52
C PHE A 501 15.12 -24.98 17.04
N CYS A 502 16.30 -25.51 16.72
CA CYS A 502 16.83 -25.45 15.36
C CYS A 502 16.74 -26.79 14.63
N ALA A 503 16.55 -26.74 13.32
CA ALA A 503 16.64 -27.91 12.43
C ALA A 503 17.27 -27.52 11.09
N GLU A 504 17.87 -28.50 10.41
CA GLU A 504 18.46 -28.30 9.08
C GLU A 504 18.13 -29.47 8.14
N ILE A 505 18.05 -29.18 6.84
CA ILE A 505 17.80 -30.18 5.79
C ILE A 505 18.95 -31.17 5.75
N VAL A 506 18.63 -32.47 5.70
CA VAL A 506 19.64 -33.54 5.77
C VAL A 506 20.47 -33.62 4.49
N ASN A 507 19.86 -33.46 3.32
CA ASN A 507 20.51 -33.57 2.02
C ASN A 507 20.62 -32.20 1.34
N LYS A 508 21.84 -31.64 1.29
CA LYS A 508 22.09 -30.32 0.68
C LYS A 508 21.89 -30.29 -0.84
N LEU A 509 21.93 -31.44 -1.53
CA LEU A 509 21.60 -31.51 -2.95
C LEU A 509 20.10 -31.29 -3.22
N GLU A 510 19.25 -31.49 -2.19
CA GLU A 510 17.82 -31.21 -2.25
C GLU A 510 17.48 -29.72 -2.04
N GLU A 511 18.47 -28.86 -1.73
CA GLU A 511 18.32 -27.39 -1.68
C GLU A 511 17.87 -26.81 -3.06
N GLN A 512 18.09 -27.54 -4.17
CA GLN A 512 17.58 -27.14 -5.49
C GLN A 512 16.04 -27.21 -5.60
N TYR A 513 15.38 -28.02 -4.77
CA TYR A 513 13.92 -28.14 -4.71
C TYR A 513 13.26 -27.06 -3.85
N CYS A 514 14.07 -26.12 -3.39
CA CYS A 514 13.71 -24.97 -2.59
C CYS A 514 13.68 -23.68 -3.44
N ILE A 515 13.86 -23.80 -4.78
CA ILE A 515 14.05 -22.66 -5.70
C ILE A 515 12.71 -22.00 -6.12
N PRO A 516 12.60 -20.65 -6.10
CA PRO A 516 11.33 -19.94 -6.28
C PRO A 516 10.77 -19.86 -7.71
N LEU A 517 9.47 -19.55 -7.78
CA LEU A 517 8.92 -18.61 -8.76
C LEU A 517 9.60 -17.24 -8.53
N ASN A 518 10.51 -16.83 -9.41
CA ASN A 518 11.08 -15.46 -9.47
C ASN A 518 11.82 -14.92 -8.22
N LYS A 519 12.72 -15.69 -7.59
CA LYS A 519 13.60 -15.26 -6.46
C LYS A 519 12.88 -14.77 -5.18
N ILE A 520 11.88 -15.50 -4.69
CA ILE A 520 11.26 -15.25 -3.37
C ILE A 520 11.23 -16.57 -2.56
N ALA A 521 11.93 -16.63 -1.42
CA ALA A 521 11.91 -17.78 -0.51
C ALA A 521 10.48 -18.04 0.06
N MET A 522 10.19 -19.25 0.56
CA MET A 522 8.90 -19.53 1.21
C MET A 522 8.71 -18.58 2.40
N PRO A 523 7.59 -17.84 2.49
CA PRO A 523 7.39 -16.87 3.58
C PRO A 523 7.32 -17.56 4.94
N ALA A 524 7.62 -16.80 6.00
CA ALA A 524 7.63 -17.30 7.36
C ALA A 524 6.33 -18.02 7.75
N GLY A 525 6.45 -19.01 8.64
CA GLY A 525 5.33 -19.80 9.14
C GLY A 525 5.17 -21.19 8.50
N VAL A 526 6.21 -21.67 7.80
CA VAL A 526 6.24 -23.02 7.23
C VAL A 526 6.14 -24.07 8.35
N PRO A 527 5.31 -25.12 8.22
CA PRO A 527 5.18 -26.14 9.25
C PRO A 527 6.37 -27.11 9.24
N LEU A 528 6.96 -27.27 10.41
CA LEU A 528 7.80 -28.41 10.75
C LEU A 528 6.91 -29.52 11.32
N GLN A 529 7.04 -30.71 10.76
CA GLN A 529 6.08 -31.79 10.93
C GLN A 529 6.78 -33.08 11.37
N GLU A 530 6.19 -33.79 12.31
CA GLU A 530 6.67 -35.09 12.79
C GLU A 530 5.83 -36.20 12.15
N LYS A 531 6.49 -37.15 11.49
CA LYS A 531 5.84 -38.29 10.83
C LYS A 531 5.69 -39.46 11.82
N LYS A 532 4.45 -39.89 12.09
CA LYS A 532 4.10 -40.97 13.02
C LYS A 532 3.15 -42.00 12.40
N ILE A 533 3.18 -43.22 12.90
CA ILE A 533 2.13 -44.21 12.66
C ILE A 533 1.07 -44.04 13.75
N PHE A 534 -0.16 -43.73 13.37
CA PHE A 534 -1.29 -43.56 14.28
C PHE A 534 -2.51 -44.32 13.75
N ASN A 535 -3.06 -45.22 14.58
CA ASN A 535 -4.14 -46.16 14.20
C ASN A 535 -3.85 -46.96 12.91
N GLY A 536 -2.59 -47.39 12.73
CA GLY A 536 -2.18 -48.21 11.58
C GLY A 536 -1.91 -47.41 10.29
N THR A 537 -2.14 -46.10 10.29
CA THR A 537 -1.92 -45.21 9.14
C THR A 537 -0.81 -44.21 9.42
N GLU A 538 -0.01 -43.89 8.41
CA GLU A 538 1.00 -42.84 8.48
C GLU A 538 0.34 -41.45 8.48
N ARG A 539 0.70 -40.60 9.47
CA ARG A 539 0.17 -39.25 9.63
C ARG A 539 1.26 -38.25 10.01
N TYR A 540 1.03 -36.99 9.63
CA TYR A 540 1.86 -35.84 9.98
C TYR A 540 1.26 -35.07 11.17
N PHE A 541 2.08 -34.83 12.18
CA PHE A 541 1.76 -34.03 13.35
C PHE A 541 2.52 -32.71 13.32
N LEU A 542 1.87 -31.60 13.67
CA LEU A 542 2.55 -30.31 13.75
C LEU A 542 3.52 -30.28 14.95
N ARG A 543 4.80 -30.02 14.68
CA ARG A 543 5.86 -29.94 15.70
C ARG A 543 6.35 -28.52 15.90
N GLY A 544 6.48 -27.76 14.82
CA GLY A 544 7.03 -26.41 14.88
C GLY A 544 6.53 -25.52 13.75
N VAL A 545 6.72 -24.22 13.93
CA VAL A 545 6.40 -23.19 12.93
C VAL A 545 7.64 -22.34 12.71
N GLU A 546 8.05 -22.25 11.44
CA GLU A 546 9.28 -21.59 11.01
C GLU A 546 9.27 -20.08 11.30
N PHE A 547 10.44 -19.55 11.68
CA PHE A 547 10.60 -18.22 12.26
C PHE A 547 10.72 -17.04 11.25
N HIS A 548 11.41 -17.14 10.11
CA HIS A 548 11.80 -15.99 9.25
C HIS A 548 11.67 -16.22 7.71
N GLY A 549 11.24 -17.38 7.25
CA GLY A 549 11.09 -17.74 5.84
C GLY A 549 12.42 -18.03 5.13
N SER A 550 13.43 -18.51 5.86
CA SER A 550 14.81 -18.68 5.35
C SER A 550 15.28 -20.14 5.26
N ASP A 551 14.36 -21.11 5.39
CA ASP A 551 14.62 -22.56 5.35
C ASP A 551 15.42 -23.05 4.13
N CYS A 552 15.42 -22.25 3.06
CA CYS A 552 15.96 -22.60 1.76
C CYS A 552 17.20 -21.78 1.34
N GLU A 553 17.62 -20.76 2.11
CA GLU A 553 18.69 -19.81 1.69
C GLU A 553 19.85 -19.70 2.69
N SER A 554 19.81 -20.41 3.81
CA SER A 554 20.71 -20.12 4.94
C SER A 554 21.93 -21.03 5.04
N VAL A 555 23.10 -20.43 5.27
CA VAL A 555 24.36 -21.12 5.64
C VAL A 555 24.34 -21.62 7.10
N VAL A 556 23.32 -21.21 7.88
CA VAL A 556 23.09 -21.59 9.28
C VAL A 556 21.72 -22.29 9.47
N PRO A 557 21.55 -23.17 10.48
CA PRO A 557 20.30 -23.92 10.67
C PRO A 557 19.08 -23.01 10.90
N SER A 558 17.91 -23.44 10.45
CA SER A 558 16.65 -22.72 10.64
C SER A 558 16.11 -22.82 12.05
N ILE A 559 15.34 -21.81 12.47
CA ILE A 559 14.76 -21.70 13.80
C ILE A 559 13.25 -21.93 13.71
N TYR A 560 12.72 -22.76 14.60
CA TYR A 560 11.30 -23.09 14.70
C TYR A 560 10.79 -22.81 16.12
N ASN A 561 9.56 -22.29 16.22
CA ASN A 561 8.84 -22.20 17.48
C ASN A 561 8.24 -23.58 17.82
N ASP A 562 8.49 -24.10 19.02
CA ASP A 562 7.98 -25.42 19.45
C ASP A 562 6.49 -25.37 19.76
N VAL A 563 5.66 -25.97 18.90
CA VAL A 563 4.20 -25.93 19.05
C VAL A 563 3.73 -26.61 20.33
N GLU A 564 4.44 -27.62 20.84
CA GLU A 564 4.10 -28.26 22.11
C GLU A 564 4.22 -27.28 23.30
N ALA A 565 5.18 -26.35 23.24
CA ALA A 565 5.35 -25.33 24.29
C ALA A 565 4.20 -24.31 24.31
N TYR A 566 3.44 -24.18 23.22
CA TYR A 566 2.32 -23.25 23.08
C TYR A 566 0.95 -23.93 23.02
N LEU A 567 0.90 -25.26 23.15
CA LEU A 567 -0.32 -26.05 22.93
C LEU A 567 -1.47 -25.65 23.86
N ASP A 568 -1.19 -25.46 25.14
CA ASP A 568 -2.21 -25.02 26.10
C ASP A 568 -2.78 -23.64 25.74
N TRP A 569 -1.92 -22.72 25.30
CA TRP A 569 -2.32 -21.38 24.84
C TRP A 569 -3.16 -21.45 23.56
N ILE A 570 -2.80 -22.33 22.61
CA ILE A 570 -3.58 -22.56 21.38
C ILE A 570 -4.98 -23.06 21.76
N LEU A 571 -5.07 -24.14 22.52
CA LEU A 571 -6.35 -24.79 22.87
C LEU A 571 -7.26 -23.89 23.70
N TYR A 572 -6.69 -23.08 24.58
CA TYR A 572 -7.43 -22.12 25.39
C TYR A 572 -8.13 -21.04 24.54
N ASN A 573 -7.50 -20.62 23.44
CA ASN A 573 -8.00 -19.53 22.59
C ASN A 573 -9.00 -19.98 21.51
N MET A 574 -9.06 -21.28 21.21
CA MET A 574 -10.06 -21.88 20.32
C MET A 574 -11.44 -21.92 20.98
N ARG A 575 -12.51 -21.62 20.24
CA ARG A 575 -13.91 -21.53 20.71
C ARG A 575 -14.82 -22.40 19.85
N TYR A 576 -16.01 -22.71 20.38
CA TYR A 576 -17.10 -23.32 19.63
C TYR A 576 -18.08 -22.20 19.23
N SER A 577 -18.42 -22.08 17.94
CA SER A 577 -19.13 -20.91 17.38
C SER A 577 -20.66 -21.09 17.37
N MET A 578 -21.39 -20.10 17.90
CA MET A 578 -22.78 -19.76 17.54
C MET A 578 -22.77 -18.28 17.14
N LEU A 579 -23.24 -17.98 15.92
CA LEU A 579 -23.18 -16.67 15.26
C LEU A 579 -24.30 -15.73 15.72
N ASP A 580 -24.01 -14.43 15.88
CA ASP A 580 -25.04 -13.39 15.87
C ASP A 580 -24.52 -12.06 15.26
N THR A 581 -25.40 -11.37 14.55
CA THR A 581 -25.13 -10.20 13.68
C THR A 581 -25.79 -8.93 14.21
N THR A 582 -25.15 -7.76 14.00
CA THR A 582 -25.69 -6.44 13.57
C THR A 582 -24.92 -5.25 14.20
N GLY A 583 -24.71 -4.18 13.42
CA GLY A 583 -24.03 -2.96 13.84
C GLY A 583 -24.91 -1.71 13.74
N ASP A 584 -24.44 -0.58 14.29
CA ASP A 584 -24.53 0.76 13.66
C ASP A 584 -23.82 1.85 14.48
N ALA A 585 -23.39 2.92 13.81
CA ALA A 585 -22.59 4.04 14.33
C ALA A 585 -23.38 5.35 14.49
N ARG A 586 -23.00 6.24 15.44
CA ARG A 586 -23.36 7.68 15.41
C ARG A 586 -22.28 8.61 16.02
N ILE A 587 -22.21 9.81 15.44
CA ILE A 587 -21.23 10.91 15.63
C ILE A 587 -21.88 12.08 16.38
N PHE A 588 -21.09 12.84 17.15
CA PHE A 588 -21.46 14.17 17.67
C PHE A 588 -20.68 15.31 17.00
N THR A 589 -21.35 16.47 16.94
CA THR A 589 -21.02 17.74 16.27
C THR A 589 -20.41 18.78 17.22
N THR A 590 -19.54 19.65 16.70
CA THR A 590 -19.30 20.99 17.28
C THR A 590 -19.18 22.08 16.20
N ASN A 591 -19.49 23.30 16.63
CA ASN A 591 -19.95 24.45 15.85
C ASN A 591 -18.82 25.30 15.24
N GLN A 592 -18.44 24.94 14.02
CA GLN A 592 -18.25 25.82 12.87
C GLN A 592 -17.96 24.88 11.70
N THR A 593 -18.89 24.74 10.77
CA THR A 593 -18.68 23.83 9.65
C THR A 593 -17.65 24.44 8.71
N LEU A 594 -16.72 23.64 8.18
CA LEU A 594 -15.82 24.05 7.09
C LEU A 594 -16.61 24.70 5.91
N GLN A 595 -17.88 24.35 5.75
CA GLN A 595 -18.79 24.97 4.79
C GLN A 595 -18.99 26.47 5.05
N SER A 596 -19.15 26.87 6.31
CA SER A 596 -19.29 28.28 6.68
C SER A 596 -18.00 29.08 6.45
N GLU A 597 -16.83 28.47 6.69
CA GLU A 597 -15.53 29.09 6.41
C GLU A 597 -15.31 29.25 4.90
N TRP A 598 -15.64 28.22 4.11
CA TRP A 598 -15.58 28.28 2.64
C TRP A 598 -16.47 29.39 2.05
N SER A 599 -17.70 29.54 2.55
CA SER A 599 -18.60 30.63 2.13
C SER A 599 -17.99 32.01 2.40
N ASN A 600 -17.30 32.17 3.53
CA ASN A 600 -16.64 33.43 3.88
C ASN A 600 -15.42 33.70 2.98
N VAL A 601 -14.57 32.69 2.73
CA VAL A 601 -13.36 32.84 1.89
C VAL A 601 -13.72 33.21 0.45
N ARG A 602 -14.80 32.64 -0.11
CA ARG A 602 -15.30 33.00 -1.44
C ARG A 602 -15.77 34.45 -1.59
N GLN A 603 -16.14 35.09 -0.49
CA GLN A 603 -16.65 36.46 -0.48
C GLN A 603 -15.54 37.50 -0.24
N GLN A 604 -14.29 37.08 -0.03
CA GLN A 604 -13.17 37.99 0.19
C GLN A 604 -12.74 38.67 -1.12
N PRO A 605 -12.36 39.96 -1.08
CA PRO A 605 -11.84 40.69 -2.25
C PRO A 605 -10.59 40.01 -2.83
N GLY A 606 -10.49 39.88 -4.16
CA GLY A 606 -9.32 39.28 -4.83
C GLY A 606 -9.31 37.75 -4.86
N LYS A 607 -10.39 37.08 -4.45
CA LYS A 607 -10.55 35.62 -4.47
C LYS A 607 -11.58 35.14 -5.52
N GLU A 608 -11.85 35.94 -6.56
CA GLU A 608 -12.86 35.64 -7.58
C GLU A 608 -12.55 34.34 -8.34
N LYS A 609 -11.26 34.00 -8.50
CA LYS A 609 -10.80 32.77 -9.17
C LYS A 609 -11.09 31.49 -8.38
N LEU A 610 -11.52 31.57 -7.11
CA LEU A 610 -11.97 30.39 -6.36
C LEU A 610 -13.19 29.71 -6.99
N ARG A 611 -13.92 30.38 -7.88
CA ARG A 611 -15.02 29.78 -8.67
C ARG A 611 -14.56 28.67 -9.62
N LEU A 612 -13.26 28.59 -9.92
CA LEU A 612 -12.66 27.52 -10.72
C LEU A 612 -12.60 26.17 -9.96
N PHE A 613 -12.91 26.18 -8.65
CA PHE A 613 -12.90 24.99 -7.80
C PHE A 613 -14.30 24.69 -7.30
N ASN A 614 -14.70 23.43 -7.42
CA ASN A 614 -15.99 22.95 -6.92
C ASN A 614 -15.77 22.09 -5.66
N MET A 615 -16.08 22.67 -4.50
CA MET A 615 -15.94 21.98 -3.21
C MET A 615 -16.93 20.84 -2.99
N ASP A 616 -18.01 20.75 -3.77
CA ASP A 616 -18.98 19.68 -3.61
C ASP A 616 -18.58 18.42 -4.39
N THR A 617 -17.64 18.53 -5.34
CA THR A 617 -17.27 17.45 -6.25
C THR A 617 -15.81 17.01 -6.17
N CYS A 618 -14.88 17.85 -5.69
CA CYS A 618 -13.48 17.50 -5.54
C CYS A 618 -13.24 16.48 -4.41
N GLY A 619 -12.10 15.80 -4.45
CA GLY A 619 -11.63 14.95 -3.35
C GLY A 619 -12.57 13.78 -3.05
N LEU A 620 -13.48 13.40 -3.96
CA LEU A 620 -14.40 12.29 -3.81
C LEU A 620 -13.86 11.05 -4.50
N VAL A 621 -13.82 9.94 -3.78
CA VAL A 621 -13.50 8.62 -4.34
C VAL A 621 -14.78 7.95 -4.81
N ASN A 622 -14.78 7.39 -6.03
CA ASN A 622 -15.91 6.59 -6.52
C ASN A 622 -15.77 5.15 -6.02
N LYS A 623 -16.82 4.65 -5.35
CA LYS A 623 -17.01 3.20 -5.16
C LYS A 623 -17.55 2.65 -6.47
N GLY A 624 -16.65 2.30 -7.40
CA GLY A 624 -17.03 1.77 -8.70
C GLY A 624 -17.81 0.47 -8.57
N ALA A 625 -18.92 0.36 -9.31
CA ALA A 625 -19.73 -0.83 -9.44
C ALA A 625 -18.94 -1.99 -10.08
N ASP A 626 -19.14 -3.19 -9.53
CA ASP A 626 -19.19 -4.51 -10.18
C ASP A 626 -18.07 -5.01 -11.13
N ILE A 627 -16.89 -4.39 -11.22
CA ILE A 627 -15.79 -5.02 -12.00
C ILE A 627 -14.61 -5.49 -11.14
N ILE A 628 -14.22 -4.82 -10.05
CA ILE A 628 -13.28 -5.37 -9.04
C ILE A 628 -13.55 -4.72 -7.66
N PRO A 629 -14.12 -5.42 -6.65
CA PRO A 629 -14.51 -4.83 -5.36
C PRO A 629 -13.36 -4.36 -4.43
N GLN A 630 -12.10 -4.49 -4.85
CA GLN A 630 -10.92 -4.42 -3.97
C GLN A 630 -9.88 -3.33 -4.33
N LEU A 631 -10.14 -2.45 -5.29
CA LEU A 631 -9.24 -1.35 -5.65
C LEU A 631 -9.87 0.01 -5.31
N THR A 632 -9.31 0.68 -4.30
CA THR A 632 -9.64 2.09 -4.02
C THR A 632 -8.92 2.96 -5.04
N PHE A 633 -9.61 3.32 -6.11
CA PHE A 633 -9.05 4.15 -7.18
C PHE A 633 -9.07 5.64 -6.79
N ILE A 634 -7.98 6.37 -7.07
CA ILE A 634 -7.81 7.78 -6.69
C ILE A 634 -7.93 8.67 -7.92
N PRO A 635 -9.07 9.36 -8.12
CA PRO A 635 -9.43 9.95 -9.42
C PRO A 635 -8.72 11.25 -9.78
N TRP A 636 -7.98 11.85 -8.86
CA TRP A 636 -7.15 13.03 -9.12
C TRP A 636 -5.72 12.69 -9.50
N HIS A 637 -5.38 11.41 -9.55
CA HIS A 637 -4.05 10.96 -9.90
C HIS A 637 -3.90 10.87 -11.43
N GLY A 638 -2.91 11.57 -11.96
CA GLY A 638 -2.49 11.49 -13.36
C GLY A 638 -1.06 10.99 -13.49
N ILE A 639 -0.69 10.59 -14.70
CA ILE A 639 0.67 10.13 -15.02
C ILE A 639 1.24 11.04 -16.10
N LEU A 640 2.42 11.61 -15.86
CA LEU A 640 3.17 12.32 -16.89
C LEU A 640 4.03 11.32 -17.67
N TRP A 641 3.73 11.20 -18.95
CA TRP A 641 4.55 10.50 -19.91
C TRP A 641 5.41 11.49 -20.68
N ASP A 642 6.64 11.10 -20.92
CA ASP A 642 7.53 11.83 -21.81
C ASP A 642 8.15 10.90 -22.87
N SER A 643 8.69 11.53 -23.91
CA SER A 643 9.51 10.86 -24.91
C SER A 643 10.83 11.60 -25.09
N GLU A 644 11.92 10.83 -25.15
CA GLU A 644 13.27 11.34 -25.43
C GLU A 644 13.66 11.18 -26.90
N SER A 645 12.99 10.30 -27.66
CA SER A 645 13.26 10.08 -29.08
C SER A 645 12.00 10.11 -29.96
N VAL A 646 12.11 10.77 -31.11
CA VAL A 646 11.07 10.84 -32.14
C VAL A 646 11.00 9.55 -32.96
N THR A 647 12.08 8.76 -32.93
CA THR A 647 12.25 7.51 -33.69
C THR A 647 11.79 6.29 -32.91
N ARG A 648 11.84 6.34 -31.56
CA ARG A 648 11.31 5.29 -30.68
C ARG A 648 9.94 5.69 -30.16
N LEU A 649 8.93 4.87 -30.42
CA LEU A 649 7.57 5.07 -29.93
C LEU A 649 7.40 4.81 -28.41
N SER A 650 8.47 4.45 -27.69
CA SER A 650 8.41 4.12 -26.28
C SER A 650 8.23 5.40 -25.42
N LEU A 651 7.02 5.62 -24.93
CA LEU A 651 6.76 6.60 -23.87
C LEU A 651 7.27 6.06 -22.54
N SER A 652 7.95 6.91 -21.76
CA SER A 652 8.45 6.55 -20.44
C SER A 652 7.63 7.23 -19.34
N VAL A 653 7.30 6.49 -18.28
CA VAL A 653 6.66 7.04 -17.09
C VAL A 653 7.70 7.82 -16.30
N ARG A 654 7.46 9.12 -16.08
CA ARG A 654 8.40 9.97 -15.33
C ARG A 654 8.00 10.30 -13.92
N SER A 655 6.73 10.62 -13.74
CA SER A 655 6.21 11.16 -12.51
C SER A 655 4.71 11.03 -12.51
N THR A 656 4.16 11.09 -11.32
CA THR A 656 2.74 11.31 -11.10
C THR A 656 2.44 12.81 -11.12
N VAL A 657 1.22 13.17 -11.50
CA VAL A 657 0.70 14.54 -11.49
C VAL A 657 -0.64 14.58 -10.76
N VAL A 658 -1.00 15.72 -10.20
CA VAL A 658 -2.20 15.86 -9.38
C VAL A 658 -3.19 16.80 -10.07
N LEU A 659 -4.35 16.27 -10.48
CA LEU A 659 -5.43 17.06 -11.04
C LEU A 659 -6.07 17.94 -9.96
N ILE A 660 -6.03 19.27 -10.14
CA ILE A 660 -6.57 20.24 -9.17
C ILE A 660 -7.82 20.96 -9.70
N SER A 661 -8.03 20.96 -11.01
CA SER A 661 -9.25 21.42 -11.67
C SER A 661 -9.37 20.76 -13.05
N GLU A 662 -10.46 20.96 -13.77
CA GLU A 662 -10.63 20.42 -15.13
C GLU A 662 -9.52 20.83 -16.11
N TRP A 663 -8.92 22.01 -15.91
CA TRP A 663 -7.95 22.58 -16.86
C TRP A 663 -6.51 22.57 -16.36
N TYR A 664 -6.29 22.18 -15.10
CA TYR A 664 -4.99 22.35 -14.46
C TYR A 664 -4.61 21.17 -13.57
N ALA A 665 -3.32 20.81 -13.64
CA ALA A 665 -2.69 19.83 -12.76
C ALA A 665 -1.35 20.33 -12.21
N LEU A 666 -0.90 19.74 -11.11
CA LEU A 666 0.40 20.01 -10.49
C LEU A 666 1.39 18.89 -10.79
N ALA A 667 2.64 19.28 -11.06
CA ALA A 667 3.76 18.36 -11.24
C ALA A 667 4.99 18.85 -10.46
N PRO A 668 5.91 17.99 -10.01
CA PRO A 668 7.19 18.43 -9.49
C PRO A 668 7.96 19.27 -10.52
N LYS A 669 8.57 20.39 -10.09
CA LYS A 669 9.27 21.33 -10.98
C LYS A 669 10.42 20.67 -11.75
N PHE A 670 11.20 19.81 -11.08
CA PHE A 670 12.40 19.21 -11.66
C PHE A 670 12.10 18.27 -12.85
N ILE A 671 10.98 17.55 -12.81
CA ILE A 671 10.65 16.55 -13.85
C ILE A 671 10.27 17.19 -15.19
N VAL A 672 9.84 18.46 -15.18
CA VAL A 672 9.46 19.20 -16.39
C VAL A 672 10.60 20.06 -16.94
N GLN A 673 11.78 20.04 -16.29
CA GLN A 673 13.00 20.75 -16.73
C GLN A 673 14.00 19.83 -17.48
N ASN A 674 13.61 18.58 -17.73
CA ASN A 674 14.43 17.59 -18.44
C ASN A 674 14.52 17.85 -19.97
N ASP A 675 15.32 17.05 -20.67
CA ASP A 675 15.55 17.11 -22.12
C ASP A 675 14.40 16.58 -22.98
N ALA A 676 13.27 16.16 -22.39
CA ALA A 676 12.19 15.55 -23.16
C ALA A 676 11.67 16.49 -24.26
N TYR A 677 11.44 15.92 -25.45
CA TYR A 677 10.92 16.67 -26.58
C TYR A 677 9.39 16.63 -26.65
N TRP A 678 8.73 15.64 -26.02
CA TRP A 678 7.28 15.55 -25.97
C TRP A 678 6.81 15.13 -24.58
N ARG A 679 5.67 15.66 -24.14
CA ARG A 679 5.06 15.41 -22.82
C ARG A 679 3.55 15.32 -22.95
N ILE A 680 2.93 14.37 -22.25
CA ILE A 680 1.47 14.19 -22.20
C ILE A 680 1.04 13.68 -20.83
N VAL A 681 -0.14 14.07 -20.37
CA VAL A 681 -0.73 13.56 -19.13
C VAL A 681 -1.79 12.50 -19.45
N VAL A 682 -1.77 11.38 -18.71
CA VAL A 682 -2.84 10.39 -18.73
C VAL A 682 -3.64 10.51 -17.43
N LEU A 683 -4.94 10.72 -17.53
CA LEU A 683 -5.89 10.78 -16.41
C LEU A 683 -6.79 9.54 -16.44
N GLY A 684 -7.15 9.01 -15.27
CA GLY A 684 -8.05 7.84 -15.16
C GLY A 684 -7.31 6.49 -15.08
N LEU A 685 -8.05 5.40 -15.28
CA LEU A 685 -7.55 4.02 -15.14
C LEU A 685 -6.93 3.52 -16.45
N GLN A 686 -5.63 3.22 -16.43
CA GLN A 686 -4.88 2.80 -17.61
C GLN A 686 -5.38 1.48 -18.24
N PRO A 687 -5.25 1.32 -19.58
CA PRO A 687 -5.76 0.17 -20.32
C PRO A 687 -5.03 -1.17 -20.05
N HIS A 688 -3.79 -1.18 -19.55
CA HIS A 688 -3.06 -2.43 -19.27
C HIS A 688 -3.70 -3.30 -18.17
N THR A 689 -4.62 -2.73 -17.38
CA THR A 689 -5.31 -3.43 -16.28
C THR A 689 -6.61 -4.11 -16.71
N LEU A 690 -7.10 -3.87 -17.93
CA LEU A 690 -8.38 -4.38 -18.45
C LEU A 690 -8.14 -5.15 -19.76
N THR A 691 -7.53 -6.33 -19.66
CA THR A 691 -7.20 -7.17 -20.83
C THR A 691 -8.37 -7.95 -21.43
N ASN A 692 -9.60 -7.82 -20.90
CA ASN A 692 -10.72 -8.73 -21.22
C ASN A 692 -11.97 -8.09 -21.85
N CYS A 693 -11.88 -6.91 -22.45
CA CYS A 693 -13.05 -6.26 -23.03
C CYS A 693 -12.98 -6.19 -24.57
N THR A 694 -14.05 -6.62 -25.24
CA THR A 694 -14.19 -6.53 -26.70
C THR A 694 -14.55 -5.11 -27.15
N PRO A 695 -14.17 -4.66 -28.36
CA PRO A 695 -14.26 -3.25 -28.78
C PRO A 695 -15.65 -2.60 -28.70
N SER A 696 -16.74 -3.38 -28.72
CA SER A 696 -18.11 -2.88 -28.70
C SER A 696 -18.69 -2.64 -27.29
N THR A 697 -17.98 -3.03 -26.22
CA THR A 697 -18.51 -3.02 -24.83
C THR A 697 -17.62 -2.31 -23.81
N CYS A 698 -16.52 -1.67 -24.23
CA CYS A 698 -15.61 -0.98 -23.31
C CYS A 698 -16.13 0.43 -22.96
N GLU A 699 -16.49 0.67 -21.69
CA GLU A 699 -16.60 2.03 -21.18
C GLU A 699 -15.21 2.71 -21.17
N GLN A 700 -15.14 3.98 -21.56
CA GLN A 700 -13.88 4.73 -21.57
C GLN A 700 -13.41 4.98 -20.13
N THR A 701 -12.26 4.42 -19.77
CA THR A 701 -11.74 4.47 -18.39
C THR A 701 -10.66 5.53 -18.14
N HIS A 702 -10.10 6.10 -19.21
CA HIS A 702 -9.01 7.08 -19.16
C HIS A 702 -9.12 8.14 -20.27
N GLN A 703 -8.38 9.22 -20.09
CA GLN A 703 -8.21 10.29 -21.08
C GLN A 703 -6.73 10.66 -21.20
N LEU A 704 -6.26 10.81 -22.43
CA LEU A 704 -4.99 11.43 -22.76
C LEU A 704 -5.22 12.94 -22.86
N VAL A 705 -4.48 13.74 -22.09
CA VAL A 705 -4.63 15.19 -22.00
C VAL A 705 -3.32 15.87 -22.37
N GLU A 706 -3.38 16.73 -23.39
CA GLU A 706 -2.25 17.52 -23.84
C GLU A 706 -2.00 18.71 -22.92
N ILE A 707 -0.71 18.97 -22.65
CA ILE A 707 -0.28 20.13 -21.87
C ILE A 707 -0.11 21.29 -22.83
N LYS A 708 -0.77 22.41 -22.57
CA LYS A 708 -0.65 23.66 -23.33
C LYS A 708 0.54 24.50 -22.85
N ASN A 709 0.65 24.70 -21.53
CA ASN A 709 1.71 25.47 -20.91
C ASN A 709 2.20 24.81 -19.62
N ILE A 710 3.52 24.79 -19.43
CA ILE A 710 4.17 24.47 -18.16
C ILE A 710 4.63 25.78 -17.54
N ILE A 711 3.91 26.18 -16.49
CA ILE A 711 4.14 27.42 -15.77
C ILE A 711 5.07 27.12 -14.59
N LEU A 712 6.24 27.75 -14.60
CA LEU A 712 7.27 27.59 -13.58
C LEU A 712 7.31 28.83 -12.67
N PRO A 713 7.52 28.67 -11.36
CA PRO A 713 7.66 29.80 -10.45
C PRO A 713 8.90 30.64 -10.78
N SER A 714 8.79 31.97 -10.63
CA SER A 714 9.86 32.93 -10.92
C SER A 714 11.10 32.67 -10.06
N PRO A 715 12.33 32.77 -10.61
CA PRO A 715 13.56 32.63 -9.83
C PRO A 715 13.70 33.68 -8.70
N ILE A 716 13.01 34.82 -8.84
CA ILE A 716 13.16 36.01 -7.98
C ILE A 716 12.24 35.95 -6.75
N ASN A 717 11.05 35.34 -6.87
CA ASN A 717 10.03 35.29 -5.80
C ASN A 717 9.99 33.90 -5.12
N ASN A 718 11.00 33.59 -4.30
CA ASN A 718 11.18 32.34 -3.54
C ASN A 718 11.69 31.13 -4.35
N SER A 719 12.98 30.82 -4.18
CA SER A 719 13.64 29.56 -4.57
C SER A 719 13.07 28.29 -3.89
N ARG A 720 12.06 28.43 -3.03
CA ARG A 720 11.41 27.34 -2.27
C ARG A 720 10.26 26.65 -3.00
N GLN A 721 9.75 27.21 -4.11
CA GLN A 721 8.58 26.63 -4.78
C GLN A 721 8.98 25.45 -5.69
N MET A 722 8.55 24.25 -5.29
CA MET A 722 8.98 22.97 -5.87
C MET A 722 8.00 22.38 -6.91
N PHE A 723 6.92 23.10 -7.23
CA PHE A 723 5.87 22.63 -8.14
C PHE A 723 5.84 23.45 -9.44
N ALA A 724 5.43 22.80 -10.53
CA ALA A 724 5.03 23.40 -11.78
C ALA A 724 3.52 23.25 -11.96
N LEU A 725 2.88 24.27 -12.54
CA LEU A 725 1.47 24.23 -12.90
C LEU A 725 1.36 23.87 -14.39
N LEU A 726 0.64 22.78 -14.67
CA LEU A 726 0.33 22.32 -16.01
C LEU A 726 -1.03 22.87 -16.41
N GLU A 727 -1.08 23.69 -17.46
CA GLU A 727 -2.32 24.11 -18.13
C GLU A 727 -2.62 23.12 -19.26
N PHE A 728 -3.84 22.64 -19.36
CA PHE A 728 -4.25 21.70 -20.42
C PHE A 728 -4.82 22.39 -21.66
N VAL A 729 -4.67 21.73 -22.81
CA VAL A 729 -5.27 22.15 -24.09
C VAL A 729 -6.79 21.97 -24.08
N GLU A 730 -7.26 20.90 -23.44
CA GLU A 730 -8.66 20.55 -23.31
C GLU A 730 -9.01 20.18 -21.84
N PRO A 731 -10.28 20.28 -21.43
CA PRO A 731 -10.65 19.97 -20.05
C PRO A 731 -10.61 18.45 -19.82
N ALA A 732 -10.21 18.08 -18.61
CA ALA A 732 -10.37 16.73 -18.08
C ALA A 732 -11.87 16.36 -18.06
N ASN A 733 -12.21 15.23 -18.67
CA ASN A 733 -13.57 14.76 -18.82
C ASN A 733 -14.06 14.12 -17.51
N LEU A 734 -14.66 14.94 -16.65
CA LEU A 734 -15.18 14.51 -15.35
C LEU A 734 -16.40 13.57 -15.43
N ASN A 735 -16.94 13.33 -16.63
CA ASN A 735 -17.97 12.30 -16.84
C ASN A 735 -17.37 10.89 -16.79
N ILE A 736 -16.06 10.76 -17.03
CA ILE A 736 -15.35 9.50 -16.81
C ILE A 736 -15.27 9.28 -15.29
N PRO A 737 -15.84 8.18 -14.74
CA PRO A 737 -15.92 7.96 -13.30
C PRO A 737 -14.55 7.99 -12.58
N TYR A 738 -13.48 7.77 -13.32
CA TYR A 738 -12.11 7.69 -12.84
C TYR A 738 -11.34 9.03 -12.95
N ILE A 739 -11.99 10.15 -13.27
CA ILE A 739 -11.32 11.45 -13.42
C ILE A 739 -12.04 12.50 -12.59
N ARG A 740 -11.41 12.98 -11.51
CA ARG A 740 -11.93 14.04 -10.62
C ARG A 740 -10.80 14.80 -9.96
N PRO A 741 -10.90 16.12 -9.74
CA PRO A 741 -9.85 16.88 -9.08
C PRO A 741 -9.78 16.62 -7.56
N ILE A 742 -8.60 16.79 -6.96
CA ILE A 742 -8.41 16.80 -5.50
C ILE A 742 -8.89 18.15 -4.94
N CYS A 743 -9.28 18.18 -3.66
CA CYS A 743 -9.57 19.46 -3.00
C CYS A 743 -8.28 20.18 -2.60
N LEU A 744 -8.19 21.49 -2.85
CA LEU A 744 -7.12 22.34 -2.32
C LEU A 744 -7.51 22.92 -0.95
N PRO A 745 -6.57 23.06 0.00
CA PRO A 745 -6.88 23.42 1.37
C PRO A 745 -7.07 24.92 1.58
N PHE A 746 -8.02 25.59 0.92
CA PHE A 746 -8.20 27.06 1.00
C PHE A 746 -8.56 27.65 2.39
N MET A 747 -8.82 26.82 3.39
CA MET A 747 -9.35 27.21 4.71
C MET A 747 -8.25 27.18 5.77
N ASN A 748 -8.21 28.19 6.64
CA ASN A 748 -7.16 28.34 7.65
C ASN A 748 -7.12 27.17 8.64
N GLN A 749 -8.29 26.58 8.94
CA GLN A 749 -8.37 25.40 9.80
C GLN A 749 -7.59 24.21 9.26
N LEU A 750 -7.47 24.07 7.93
CA LEU A 750 -6.74 22.98 7.27
C LEU A 750 -5.21 23.14 7.37
N TYR A 751 -4.70 24.34 7.66
CA TYR A 751 -3.28 24.58 7.87
C TYR A 751 -2.86 24.53 9.34
N LYS A 752 -3.77 24.92 10.25
CA LYS A 752 -3.50 25.01 11.70
C LYS A 752 -3.58 23.67 12.42
N HIS A 753 -4.26 22.69 11.85
CA HIS A 753 -4.36 21.35 12.40
C HIS A 753 -3.73 20.34 11.45
N VAL A 754 -2.66 19.69 11.92
CA VAL A 754 -2.08 18.51 11.27
C VAL A 754 -2.92 17.30 11.69
N PRO A 755 -3.65 16.65 10.78
CA PRO A 755 -4.42 15.45 11.10
C PRO A 755 -3.52 14.32 11.58
N SER A 756 -4.06 13.51 12.48
CA SER A 756 -3.44 12.24 12.88
C SER A 756 -3.49 11.17 11.79
N ASN A 757 -4.42 11.27 10.84
CA ASN A 757 -4.58 10.30 9.74
C ASN A 757 -4.21 10.97 8.41
N MET A 758 -3.04 10.64 7.85
CA MET A 758 -2.67 11.05 6.50
C MET A 758 -2.64 9.84 5.57
N ILE A 759 -3.01 10.05 4.30
CA ILE A 759 -2.94 9.00 3.28
C ILE A 759 -1.90 9.37 2.25
N MET A 760 -0.90 8.53 2.06
CA MET A 760 -0.01 8.56 0.91
C MET A 760 -0.65 7.80 -0.23
N SER A 761 -0.55 8.31 -1.45
CA SER A 761 -0.80 7.49 -2.63
C SER A 761 0.27 7.64 -3.69
N SER A 762 0.55 6.53 -4.36
CA SER A 762 1.58 6.45 -5.39
C SER A 762 1.23 5.44 -6.48
N TYR A 763 1.98 5.51 -7.57
CA TYR A 763 1.82 4.68 -8.75
C TYR A 763 2.92 3.62 -8.84
N TYR A 764 2.52 2.34 -8.81
CA TYR A 764 3.38 1.20 -9.12
C TYR A 764 2.55 0.11 -9.82
N ASN A 765 2.49 0.15 -11.16
CA ASN A 765 1.58 -0.63 -12.04
C ASN A 765 0.06 -0.40 -11.81
N ASN A 766 -0.34 -0.08 -10.57
CA ASN A 766 -1.64 0.40 -10.13
C ASN A 766 -1.45 1.56 -9.13
N ILE A 767 -2.50 2.35 -8.91
CA ILE A 767 -2.48 3.37 -7.84
C ILE A 767 -2.78 2.68 -6.52
N LEU A 768 -1.86 2.79 -5.56
CA LEU A 768 -1.98 2.24 -4.21
C LEU A 768 -1.98 3.38 -3.20
N SER A 769 -2.69 3.19 -2.09
CA SER A 769 -2.67 4.12 -0.96
C SER A 769 -2.36 3.46 0.36
N LYS A 770 -1.70 4.20 1.25
CA LYS A 770 -1.32 3.78 2.60
C LYS A 770 -1.50 4.89 3.61
N ARG A 771 -1.76 4.54 4.87
CA ARG A 771 -1.73 5.50 5.97
C ARG A 771 -0.30 5.79 6.39
N ILE A 772 0.03 7.06 6.54
CA ILE A 772 1.35 7.50 6.99
C ILE A 772 1.21 8.48 8.16
N ALA A 773 2.20 8.46 9.04
CA ALA A 773 2.33 9.37 10.16
C ALA A 773 3.52 10.30 9.92
N LEU A 774 3.33 11.60 10.15
CA LEU A 774 4.41 12.57 10.10
C LEU A 774 5.34 12.38 11.30
N ILE A 775 6.65 12.49 11.07
CA ILE A 775 7.69 12.39 12.10
C ILE A 775 8.59 13.62 12.07
N ASP A 776 9.18 13.94 13.20
CA ASP A 776 10.11 15.07 13.34
C ASP A 776 11.46 14.80 12.68
N THR A 777 12.16 15.88 12.30
CA THR A 777 13.45 15.83 11.59
C THR A 777 14.53 14.99 12.29
N PRO A 778 14.71 15.06 13.63
CA PRO A 778 15.67 14.22 14.35
C PRO A 778 15.37 12.72 14.20
N THR A 779 14.11 12.30 14.38
CA THR A 779 13.68 10.90 14.19
C THR A 779 13.87 10.46 12.74
N CYS A 780 13.61 11.37 11.79
CA CYS A 780 13.83 11.11 10.37
C CYS A 780 15.31 10.84 10.04
N GLN A 781 16.22 11.68 10.57
CA GLN A 781 17.67 11.49 10.41
C GLN A 781 18.14 10.17 11.03
N GLN A 782 17.62 9.83 12.22
CA GLN A 782 17.94 8.57 12.88
C GLN A 782 17.53 7.35 12.03
N ARG A 783 16.36 7.41 11.36
CA ARG A 783 15.91 6.31 10.50
C ARG A 783 16.75 6.15 9.24
N PHE A 784 17.18 7.25 8.60
CA PHE A 784 18.13 7.15 7.50
C PHE A 784 19.46 6.52 7.93
N LEU A 785 19.96 6.88 9.12
CA LEU A 785 21.20 6.32 9.66
C LEU A 785 21.11 4.81 9.94
N VAL A 786 19.95 4.31 10.40
CA VAL A 786 19.70 2.87 10.60
C VAL A 786 19.83 2.08 9.30
N GLU A 787 19.35 2.65 8.20
CA GLU A 787 19.46 2.09 6.85
C GLU A 787 20.82 2.37 6.18
N ARG A 788 21.79 2.93 6.92
CA ARG A 788 23.14 3.33 6.46
C ARG A 788 23.16 4.45 5.41
N PHE A 789 22.16 5.32 5.41
CA PHE A 789 22.11 6.52 4.58
C PHE A 789 22.30 7.79 5.40
N TYR A 790 22.93 8.80 4.80
CA TYR A 790 23.08 10.14 5.37
C TYR A 790 22.40 11.15 4.44
N PHE A 791 21.40 11.88 4.95
CA PHE A 791 20.66 12.90 4.21
C PHE A 791 20.89 14.27 4.87
N GLU A 792 21.26 15.29 4.10
CA GLU A 792 21.41 16.65 4.61
C GLU A 792 20.15 17.48 4.37
N PHE A 793 19.49 17.91 5.44
CA PHE A 793 18.36 18.82 5.40
C PHE A 793 18.82 20.29 5.13
N ASN A 794 19.51 20.52 4.02
CA ASN A 794 20.03 21.84 3.67
C ASN A 794 18.90 22.77 3.17
N ASN A 795 18.36 23.64 4.03
CA ASN A 795 17.42 24.73 3.70
C ASN A 795 16.11 24.35 2.97
N LEU A 796 15.78 23.06 2.82
CA LEU A 796 14.55 22.58 2.21
C LEU A 796 13.46 22.37 3.27
N THR A 797 12.25 22.88 3.03
CA THR A 797 11.04 22.60 3.84
C THR A 797 10.50 21.23 3.47
N VAL A 798 11.12 20.17 4.01
CA VAL A 798 10.72 18.78 3.80
C VAL A 798 10.09 18.23 5.06
N GLU A 799 8.88 17.70 4.92
CA GLU A 799 8.18 16.92 5.92
C GLU A 799 8.59 15.46 5.78
N CYS A 800 8.96 14.82 6.88
CA CYS A 800 9.23 13.39 6.92
C CYS A 800 7.98 12.64 7.37
N ALA A 801 7.69 11.53 6.71
CA ALA A 801 6.62 10.66 7.11
C ALA A 801 7.10 9.21 7.15
N VAL A 802 6.52 8.42 8.03
CA VAL A 802 6.71 6.97 8.07
C VAL A 802 5.36 6.31 7.92
N GLU A 803 5.36 5.06 7.49
CA GLU A 803 4.13 4.30 7.45
C GLU A 803 3.55 4.15 8.87
N GLU A 804 2.29 4.57 9.06
CA GLU A 804 1.57 4.42 10.34
C GLU A 804 1.31 2.93 10.61
N GLU A 805 1.03 2.21 9.52
CA GLU A 805 0.94 0.75 9.47
C GLU A 805 2.34 0.17 9.24
N MET A 806 3.19 0.07 10.27
CA MET A 806 4.58 -0.43 10.18
C MET A 806 4.77 -1.86 9.58
N PHE A 807 3.72 -2.50 9.04
CA PHE A 807 3.69 -3.93 8.71
C PHE A 807 3.13 -4.28 7.32
N ARG A 808 2.95 -3.33 6.38
CA ARG A 808 2.93 -3.71 4.94
C ARG A 808 4.38 -3.67 4.43
N GLN A 809 5.09 -4.81 4.52
CA GLN A 809 6.52 -4.94 4.16
C GLN A 809 6.88 -4.67 2.70
N MET A 810 5.95 -4.19 1.86
CA MET A 810 6.32 -3.54 0.59
C MET A 810 6.30 -2.03 0.83
N PRO A 811 7.45 -1.33 0.86
CA PRO A 811 7.45 0.12 0.76
C PRO A 811 6.58 0.51 -0.45
N LEU A 812 5.63 1.44 -0.25
CA LEU A 812 4.90 1.98 -1.39
C LEU A 812 5.89 2.92 -2.08
N PRO A 813 6.43 2.59 -3.27
CA PRO A 813 7.48 3.39 -3.87
C PRO A 813 6.93 4.78 -4.06
N ALA A 814 7.46 5.77 -3.34
CA ALA A 814 6.93 7.11 -3.40
C ALA A 814 7.55 7.79 -4.62
N THR A 815 7.09 7.41 -5.81
CA THR A 815 7.56 8.03 -7.06
C THR A 815 7.42 9.56 -6.99
N LEU A 816 8.22 10.29 -7.78
CA LEU A 816 8.06 11.74 -7.86
C LEU A 816 6.61 12.10 -8.20
N GLY A 817 6.11 13.13 -7.54
CA GLY A 817 4.72 13.58 -7.63
C GLY A 817 3.74 12.86 -6.71
N SER A 818 4.18 11.80 -6.00
CA SER A 818 3.32 11.06 -5.06
C SER A 818 2.70 12.02 -4.06
N LEU A 819 1.41 11.83 -3.78
CA LEU A 819 0.64 12.81 -3.05
C LEU A 819 0.34 12.32 -1.63
N LEU A 820 0.53 13.23 -0.68
CA LEU A 820 0.09 13.12 0.68
C LEU A 820 -1.21 13.90 0.83
N GLN A 821 -2.28 13.20 1.18
CA GLN A 821 -3.63 13.74 1.23
C GLN A 821 -4.27 13.56 2.60
N MET A 822 -5.03 14.56 3.01
CA MET A 822 -5.73 14.64 4.28
C MET A 822 -7.22 14.31 4.07
N PRO A 823 -7.76 13.25 4.69
CA PRO A 823 -9.19 12.99 4.70
C PRO A 823 -9.91 13.93 5.67
N VAL A 824 -10.87 14.70 5.17
CA VAL A 824 -11.66 15.66 5.94
C VAL A 824 -13.14 15.41 5.73
N ARG A 825 -13.93 15.51 6.80
CA ARG A 825 -15.39 15.42 6.68
C ARG A 825 -15.98 16.78 6.32
N TYR A 826 -16.54 16.90 5.12
CA TYR A 826 -17.14 18.12 4.60
C TYR A 826 -18.52 17.79 4.01
N GLY A 827 -19.57 18.52 4.41
CA GLY A 827 -20.94 18.27 3.95
C GLY A 827 -21.47 16.85 4.18
N GLY A 828 -21.03 16.19 5.26
CA GLY A 828 -21.43 14.83 5.61
C GLY A 828 -20.70 13.72 4.85
N LYS A 829 -19.86 14.06 3.85
CA LYS A 829 -19.02 13.13 3.08
C LYS A 829 -17.55 13.26 3.50
N THR A 830 -16.76 12.21 3.27
CA THR A 830 -15.30 12.29 3.39
C THR A 830 -14.72 12.80 2.07
N GLN A 831 -13.99 13.91 2.13
CA GLN A 831 -13.27 14.49 1.00
C GLN A 831 -11.77 14.52 1.28
N TYR A 832 -10.97 14.32 0.25
CA TYR A 832 -9.52 14.33 0.35
C TYR A 832 -8.94 15.67 -0.11
N PHE A 833 -8.15 16.28 0.76
CA PHE A 833 -7.46 17.55 0.53
C PHE A 833 -5.97 17.32 0.30
N LEU A 834 -5.39 18.05 -0.64
CA LEU A 834 -3.94 18.03 -0.89
C LEU A 834 -3.19 18.61 0.32
N TYR A 835 -2.24 17.86 0.86
CA TYR A 835 -1.41 18.30 1.98
C TYR A 835 0.06 18.49 1.60
N ALA A 836 0.65 17.51 0.89
CA ALA A 836 2.03 17.58 0.42
C ALA A 836 2.25 16.73 -0.83
N ILE A 837 3.34 16.97 -1.56
CA ILE A 837 3.72 16.21 -2.76
C ILE A 837 5.19 15.80 -2.63
N ASN A 838 5.54 14.58 -3.03
CA ASN A 838 6.92 14.14 -3.08
C ASN A 838 7.65 14.84 -4.25
N THR A 839 8.59 15.72 -3.93
CA THR A 839 9.48 16.39 -4.90
C THR A 839 10.95 16.13 -4.63
N VAL A 840 11.29 15.23 -3.70
CA VAL A 840 12.67 15.00 -3.26
C VAL A 840 13.22 13.76 -3.96
N TYR A 841 14.29 13.95 -4.75
CA TYR A 841 15.05 12.88 -5.38
C TYR A 841 16.16 12.43 -4.43
N PRO A 842 16.22 11.15 -4.06
CA PRO A 842 16.62 10.10 -5.00
C PRO A 842 15.77 8.82 -4.97
N ALA A 843 15.62 8.19 -6.15
CA ALA A 843 15.04 6.86 -6.35
C ALA A 843 15.72 5.74 -5.51
N SER A 844 16.84 6.04 -4.82
CA SER A 844 17.55 5.12 -3.94
C SER A 844 16.86 4.87 -2.59
N PHE A 845 15.81 5.63 -2.24
CA PHE A 845 15.05 5.41 -1.00
C PHE A 845 13.79 4.55 -1.18
N ASP A 846 13.37 4.28 -2.43
CA ASP A 846 12.18 3.48 -2.74
C ASP A 846 12.30 2.00 -2.34
N PHE A 847 13.52 1.55 -2.02
CA PHE A 847 13.85 0.19 -1.57
C PHE A 847 14.04 0.08 -0.04
N LEU A 848 14.01 1.20 0.68
CA LEU A 848 14.20 1.20 2.13
C LEU A 848 12.96 0.68 2.81
N VAL A 849 13.05 -0.54 3.35
CA VAL A 849 11.94 -1.22 4.02
C VAL A 849 11.46 -0.44 5.25
N PHE A 850 12.35 0.29 5.93
CA PHE A 850 12.03 1.12 7.10
C PHE A 850 12.36 2.62 6.94
N GLY A 851 12.73 3.04 5.72
CA GLY A 851 13.11 4.42 5.42
C GLY A 851 11.92 5.39 5.49
N PRO A 852 12.14 6.65 5.91
CA PRO A 852 11.08 7.66 5.91
C PRO A 852 10.82 8.18 4.49
N TYR A 853 9.55 8.48 4.20
CA TYR A 853 9.12 9.20 3.00
C TYR A 853 9.37 10.70 3.18
N LEU A 854 9.79 11.35 2.10
CA LEU A 854 10.07 12.79 2.08
C LEU A 854 9.02 13.51 1.23
N PHE A 855 8.38 14.52 1.80
CA PHE A 855 7.35 15.31 1.16
C PHE A 855 7.65 16.80 1.25
N THR A 856 7.31 17.56 0.21
CA THR A 856 7.28 19.02 0.29
C THR A 856 5.86 19.46 0.58
N ARG A 857 5.71 20.13 1.73
CA ARG A 857 4.43 20.64 2.22
C ARG A 857 3.81 21.64 1.24
N PHE A 858 2.49 21.57 1.08
CA PHE A 858 1.72 22.52 0.30
C PHE A 858 1.28 23.70 1.19
N GLU A 859 1.84 24.88 0.94
CA GLU A 859 1.65 26.09 1.76
C GLU A 859 0.71 27.12 1.10
N MET A 860 0.30 28.15 1.84
CA MET A 860 -0.60 29.19 1.34
C MET A 860 -0.02 29.97 0.15
N ASP A 861 1.27 30.29 0.18
CA ASP A 861 1.98 30.95 -0.92
C ASP A 861 1.86 30.15 -2.23
N ASN A 862 1.77 28.81 -2.15
CA ASN A 862 1.58 27.97 -3.32
C ASN A 862 0.17 28.13 -3.91
N ILE A 863 -0.85 28.24 -3.06
CA ILE A 863 -2.23 28.49 -3.51
C ILE A 863 -2.34 29.86 -4.18
N GLU A 864 -1.74 30.89 -3.59
CA GLU A 864 -1.80 32.24 -4.15
C GLU A 864 -1.14 32.30 -5.51
N TRP A 865 0.05 31.70 -5.65
CA TRP A 865 0.71 31.55 -6.94
C TRP A 865 -0.12 30.78 -7.97
N ILE A 866 -0.80 29.68 -7.58
CA ILE A 866 -1.69 28.94 -8.48
C ILE A 866 -2.84 29.84 -8.95
N LEU A 867 -3.49 30.54 -8.03
CA LEU A 867 -4.61 31.42 -8.37
C LEU A 867 -4.15 32.57 -9.28
N GLU A 868 -2.98 33.15 -9.06
CA GLU A 868 -2.41 34.18 -9.94
C GLU A 868 -2.27 33.69 -11.39
N ASN A 869 -1.90 32.42 -11.58
CA ASN A 869 -1.60 31.83 -12.89
C ASN A 869 -2.77 31.06 -13.55
N MET A 870 -3.90 30.88 -12.86
CA MET A 870 -5.10 30.26 -13.43
C MET A 870 -6.03 31.28 -14.09
N GLU A 871 -6.71 30.88 -15.16
CA GLU A 871 -7.68 31.71 -15.88
C GLU A 871 -8.97 30.91 -16.14
N GLU A 872 -10.08 31.62 -16.38
CA GLU A 872 -11.28 30.97 -16.91
C GLU A 872 -11.06 30.54 -18.36
N LYS A 873 -11.37 29.28 -18.66
CA LYS A 873 -11.15 28.69 -19.98
C LYS A 873 -12.46 28.27 -20.62
N VAL A 874 -12.50 28.40 -21.94
CA VAL A 874 -13.61 27.94 -22.79
C VAL A 874 -13.08 26.81 -23.65
N ARG A 875 -13.87 25.73 -23.80
CA ARG A 875 -13.52 24.60 -24.65
C ARG A 875 -13.37 25.05 -26.10
N GLN A 876 -12.21 24.82 -26.68
CA GLN A 876 -11.94 25.09 -28.09
C GLN A 876 -12.07 23.79 -28.90
N THR A 877 -12.80 23.84 -30.00
CA THR A 877 -13.03 22.68 -30.89
C THR A 877 -12.11 22.67 -32.12
N SER A 878 -11.36 23.77 -32.33
CA SER A 878 -10.37 23.94 -33.39
C SER A 878 -9.36 25.01 -32.98
N PHE A 879 -8.09 24.83 -33.38
CA PHE A 879 -6.99 25.78 -33.19
C PHE A 879 -6.42 26.30 -34.51
N LEU A 880 -7.18 26.13 -35.59
CA LEU A 880 -6.82 26.64 -36.91
C LEU A 880 -6.93 28.15 -36.91
N THR A 881 -5.83 28.81 -37.26
CA THR A 881 -5.82 30.20 -37.69
C THR A 881 -5.92 30.20 -39.21
N THR A 882 -6.76 31.05 -39.79
CA THR A 882 -6.81 31.24 -41.24
C THR A 882 -5.50 31.91 -41.68
N THR A 883 -4.49 31.10 -41.98
CA THR A 883 -3.31 31.55 -42.72
C THR A 883 -3.71 31.67 -44.19
N GLY A 884 -4.04 32.88 -44.63
CA GLY A 884 -4.23 33.16 -46.05
C GLY A 884 -2.94 32.83 -46.83
N ASN A 885 -3.08 32.40 -48.09
CA ASN A 885 -1.98 32.02 -49.00
C ASN A 885 -0.70 32.86 -48.80
N THR A 886 0.25 32.34 -48.02
CA THR A 886 1.55 32.96 -47.80
C THR A 886 2.53 32.43 -48.85
N ARG A 887 3.10 33.34 -49.66
CA ARG A 887 4.15 33.01 -50.62
C ARG A 887 5.51 33.09 -49.95
N VAL A 888 6.26 32.00 -49.98
CA VAL A 888 7.64 31.93 -49.48
C VAL A 888 8.59 32.40 -50.57
N ASN A 889 9.27 33.52 -50.32
CA ASN A 889 10.26 34.09 -51.25
C ASN A 889 11.68 33.76 -50.78
N LEU A 890 12.41 32.98 -51.58
CA LEU A 890 13.76 32.53 -51.26
C LEU A 890 14.78 33.13 -52.23
N LYS A 891 15.99 33.41 -51.71
CA LYS A 891 17.11 33.90 -52.52
C LYS A 891 17.64 32.79 -53.45
N PRO A 892 18.23 33.16 -54.60
CA PRO A 892 18.97 32.24 -55.45
C PRO A 892 20.04 31.46 -54.68
N VAL A 893 20.29 30.22 -55.10
CA VAL A 893 21.34 29.35 -54.54
C VAL A 893 22.71 29.84 -54.99
N GLN A 894 23.69 29.91 -54.10
CA GLN A 894 25.03 30.44 -54.42
C GLN A 894 25.87 29.46 -55.25
N HIS A 895 25.63 28.15 -55.09
CA HIS A 895 26.35 27.06 -55.76
C HIS A 895 25.60 26.51 -56.99
N ALA A 896 25.21 27.39 -57.93
CA ALA A 896 24.47 26.99 -59.13
C ALA A 896 25.24 26.05 -60.08
N SER A 897 26.57 25.93 -59.94
CA SER A 897 27.40 24.97 -60.69
C SER A 897 27.04 23.50 -60.43
N SER A 898 26.43 23.21 -59.28
CA SER A 898 25.96 21.87 -58.89
C SER A 898 24.74 21.38 -59.67
N GLN A 899 24.10 22.22 -60.49
CA GLN A 899 22.87 21.85 -61.22
C GLN A 899 23.05 20.59 -62.09
N ALA A 900 24.26 20.33 -62.59
CA ALA A 900 24.56 19.12 -63.35
C ALA A 900 24.43 17.83 -62.51
N LEU A 901 24.43 17.88 -61.18
CA LEU A 901 24.31 16.69 -60.32
C LEU A 901 22.87 16.15 -60.19
N PHE A 902 21.89 16.84 -60.78
CA PHE A 902 20.48 16.51 -60.69
C PHE A 902 19.84 16.43 -62.07
N ASP A 903 19.13 15.34 -62.33
CA ASP A 903 18.32 15.18 -63.54
C ASP A 903 16.87 15.59 -63.27
N PHE A 904 16.51 16.79 -63.70
CA PHE A 904 15.15 17.32 -63.57
C PHE A 904 14.11 16.58 -64.41
N ASN A 905 14.54 15.74 -65.36
CA ASN A 905 13.59 14.94 -66.13
C ASN A 905 13.09 13.73 -65.32
N THR A 906 13.88 13.22 -64.38
CA THR A 906 13.61 11.94 -63.69
C THR A 906 13.43 12.08 -62.17
N CYS A 907 13.79 13.20 -61.57
CA CYS A 907 13.51 13.45 -60.14
C CYS A 907 12.05 13.79 -59.90
N GLY A 908 11.57 13.61 -58.66
CA GLY A 908 10.28 14.11 -58.18
C GLY A 908 9.07 13.45 -58.83
N GLU A 909 9.25 12.30 -59.50
CA GLU A 909 8.17 11.52 -60.11
C GLU A 909 7.46 10.67 -59.06
N SER A 910 6.14 10.77 -59.01
CA SER A 910 5.27 9.99 -58.14
C SER A 910 4.27 9.22 -59.00
N SER A 911 3.90 8.01 -58.58
CA SER A 911 2.90 7.19 -59.28
C SER A 911 1.88 6.63 -58.27
N PRO A 912 0.67 6.24 -58.72
CA PRO A 912 -0.33 5.62 -57.84
C PRO A 912 0.20 4.38 -57.11
N SER A 913 1.08 3.61 -57.75
CA SER A 913 1.69 2.40 -57.18
C SER A 913 2.87 2.73 -56.24
N TYR A 914 3.53 3.88 -56.43
CA TYR A 914 4.70 4.33 -55.67
C TYR A 914 4.65 5.84 -55.45
N LEU A 915 4.02 6.25 -54.35
CA LEU A 915 3.76 7.68 -54.11
C LEU A 915 4.96 8.45 -53.55
N THR A 916 5.81 7.78 -52.75
CA THR A 916 7.05 8.35 -52.19
C THR A 916 8.26 7.45 -52.47
N PRO A 917 8.64 7.25 -53.75
CA PRO A 917 9.71 6.34 -54.16
C PRO A 917 11.12 6.78 -53.72
N TRP A 918 11.27 8.01 -53.22
CA TRP A 918 12.52 8.53 -52.64
C TRP A 918 12.73 8.14 -51.17
N THR A 919 11.74 7.57 -50.49
CA THR A 919 11.85 7.25 -49.05
C THR A 919 12.70 6.00 -48.83
N GLY A 920 13.71 6.11 -47.95
CA GLY A 920 14.56 5.00 -47.51
C GLY A 920 14.50 4.80 -45.99
N GLY A 921 14.38 3.55 -45.54
CA GLY A 921 14.44 3.20 -44.12
C GLY A 921 15.88 2.97 -43.65
N VAL A 922 16.25 3.50 -42.49
CA VAL A 922 17.60 3.37 -41.90
C VAL A 922 17.62 2.25 -40.85
N TYR A 923 18.57 1.33 -40.95
CA TYR A 923 18.71 0.15 -40.09
C TYR A 923 20.16 -0.04 -39.62
N TYR A 924 20.32 -0.71 -38.47
CA TYR A 924 21.61 -1.19 -38.00
C TYR A 924 21.99 -2.51 -38.69
N ASP A 925 23.29 -2.76 -38.87
CA ASP A 925 23.87 -3.95 -39.53
C ASP A 925 23.60 -5.31 -38.81
N LYS A 926 22.78 -5.35 -37.74
CA LYS A 926 22.40 -6.62 -37.09
C LYS A 926 21.10 -7.15 -37.70
N LEU A 927 21.15 -8.41 -38.14
CA LEU A 927 20.18 -9.24 -38.89
C LEU A 927 18.72 -9.33 -38.37
N GLU A 928 18.26 -8.46 -37.49
CA GLU A 928 16.86 -8.40 -37.05
C GLU A 928 16.24 -7.09 -37.56
N PHE A 929 15.27 -7.19 -38.47
CA PHE A 929 14.47 -6.07 -38.99
C PHE A 929 13.56 -5.41 -37.93
N GLU A 930 13.80 -5.66 -36.64
CA GLU A 930 13.07 -5.07 -35.53
C GLU A 930 13.79 -3.80 -35.02
N GLY A 931 13.22 -2.64 -35.38
CA GLY A 931 13.62 -1.33 -34.83
C GLY A 931 14.52 -0.49 -35.75
N GLY A 932 13.99 -0.06 -36.90
CA GLY A 932 14.64 0.96 -37.74
C GLY A 932 14.88 2.28 -36.99
N THR A 933 15.95 2.99 -37.31
CA THR A 933 16.37 4.21 -36.60
C THR A 933 15.72 5.48 -37.14
N GLY A 934 15.08 5.43 -38.31
CA GLY A 934 14.33 6.53 -38.93
C GLY A 934 14.26 6.41 -40.45
N LEU A 935 13.81 7.48 -41.12
CA LEU A 935 13.70 7.57 -42.57
C LEU A 935 14.62 8.66 -43.16
N VAL A 936 15.07 8.43 -44.38
CA VAL A 936 15.81 9.41 -45.21
C VAL A 936 15.15 9.56 -46.58
N THR A 937 15.51 10.63 -47.28
CA THR A 937 15.01 10.96 -48.60
C THR A 937 16.15 10.94 -49.63
N LEU A 938 16.01 10.12 -50.67
CA LEU A 938 16.95 10.03 -51.79
C LEU A 938 16.89 11.32 -52.63
N ILE A 939 18.02 11.99 -52.82
CA ILE A 939 18.10 13.23 -53.61
C ILE A 939 18.82 13.02 -54.95
N ASN A 940 19.68 12.01 -55.05
CA ASN A 940 20.17 11.45 -56.30
C ASN A 940 20.66 10.01 -56.05
N GLU A 941 21.22 9.37 -57.07
CA GLU A 941 21.70 7.98 -57.03
C GLU A 941 22.86 7.68 -56.06
N TRP A 942 23.51 8.71 -55.49
CA TRP A 942 24.66 8.58 -54.57
C TRP A 942 24.40 9.17 -53.18
N TYR A 943 23.40 10.05 -53.05
CA TYR A 943 23.18 10.83 -51.85
C TYR A 943 21.72 10.78 -51.40
N ALA A 944 21.56 10.68 -50.08
CA ALA A 944 20.29 10.84 -49.39
C ALA A 944 20.43 11.90 -48.29
N VAL A 945 19.32 12.52 -47.91
CA VAL A 945 19.26 13.52 -46.83
C VAL A 945 18.18 13.16 -45.83
N GLY A 946 18.40 13.44 -44.56
CA GLY A 946 17.40 13.22 -43.51
C GLY A 946 17.87 13.74 -42.15
N PRO A 947 17.16 13.38 -41.07
CA PRO A 947 17.55 13.79 -39.72
C PRO A 947 18.92 13.22 -39.34
N ALA A 948 19.81 14.07 -38.81
CA ALA A 948 21.10 13.63 -38.27
C ALA A 948 20.93 12.66 -37.11
N SER A 949 19.87 12.84 -36.33
CA SER A 949 19.51 11.97 -35.20
C SER A 949 19.21 10.52 -35.57
N CYS A 950 18.95 10.21 -36.85
CA CYS A 950 18.86 8.82 -37.33
C CYS A 950 20.21 8.10 -37.32
N PHE A 951 21.31 8.86 -37.19
CA PHE A 951 22.71 8.42 -37.30
C PHE A 951 23.55 8.70 -36.05
N ASP A 952 22.95 9.05 -34.91
CA ASP A 952 23.68 9.44 -33.68
C ASP A 952 24.59 8.34 -33.10
N ASN A 953 24.37 7.06 -33.45
CA ASN A 953 25.24 5.98 -33.02
C ASN A 953 26.51 5.90 -33.88
N SER A 954 27.55 6.63 -33.46
CA SER A 954 28.84 6.72 -34.15
C SER A 954 29.60 5.38 -34.29
N SER A 955 29.23 4.36 -33.52
CA SER A 955 29.87 3.04 -33.54
C SER A 955 29.16 2.03 -34.44
N ALA A 956 28.00 2.37 -35.01
CA ALA A 956 27.21 1.47 -35.82
C ALA A 956 27.46 1.66 -37.33
N GLN A 957 27.46 0.54 -38.06
CA GLN A 957 27.34 0.55 -39.51
C GLN A 957 25.85 0.62 -39.88
N PHE A 958 25.51 1.52 -40.81
CA PHE A 958 24.13 1.78 -41.22
C PHE A 958 23.84 1.22 -42.61
N ILE A 959 22.64 0.67 -42.76
CA ILE A 959 22.07 0.20 -44.03
C ILE A 959 20.82 1.03 -44.32
N ILE A 960 20.68 1.50 -45.56
CA ILE A 960 19.47 2.17 -46.03
C ILE A 960 18.75 1.28 -47.03
N VAL A 961 17.45 1.07 -46.82
CA VAL A 961 16.60 0.25 -47.68
C VAL A 961 15.59 1.15 -48.40
N PHE A 962 15.72 1.26 -49.72
CA PHE A 962 14.82 2.02 -50.60
C PHE A 962 13.78 1.12 -51.27
N GLY A 963 12.59 1.66 -51.58
CA GLY A 963 11.57 0.98 -52.37
C GLY A 963 10.71 -0.04 -51.61
N PHE A 964 10.54 0.14 -50.30
CA PHE A 964 9.88 -0.82 -49.42
C PHE A 964 8.36 -0.95 -49.64
N PHE A 965 7.91 -2.14 -50.09
CA PHE A 965 6.54 -2.68 -49.96
C PHE A 965 6.60 -4.22 -49.79
N GLY A 966 6.46 -4.72 -48.55
CA GLY A 966 6.34 -6.15 -48.24
C GLY A 966 7.62 -6.98 -48.38
N LYS A 967 7.64 -8.18 -47.78
CA LYS A 967 8.76 -9.16 -47.85
C LYS A 967 8.89 -9.82 -49.24
N ALA A 968 8.67 -9.09 -50.33
CA ALA A 968 8.77 -9.64 -51.67
C ALA A 968 10.25 -9.83 -52.05
N ILE A 969 10.61 -11.08 -52.36
CA ILE A 969 11.96 -11.48 -52.79
C ILE A 969 12.09 -11.40 -54.33
N GLU A 970 10.96 -11.38 -55.05
CA GLU A 970 10.84 -11.30 -56.52
C GLU A 970 9.75 -10.32 -56.96
N ILE A 971 9.73 -9.96 -58.25
CA ILE A 971 8.68 -9.10 -58.84
C ILE A 971 7.37 -9.89 -58.95
N GLU A 972 6.42 -9.67 -58.04
CA GLU A 972 5.07 -10.22 -58.12
C GLU A 972 4.09 -9.14 -58.59
N CYS A 973 3.47 -9.33 -59.75
CA CYS A 973 2.41 -8.45 -60.25
C CYS A 973 1.05 -9.12 -60.08
N ASP A 974 0.16 -8.53 -59.28
CA ASP A 974 -1.22 -9.01 -59.16
C ASP A 974 -2.08 -8.38 -60.27
N MET A 975 -2.65 -9.21 -61.13
CA MET A 975 -3.46 -8.77 -62.28
C MET A 975 -4.97 -8.71 -61.99
N THR A 976 -5.40 -8.82 -60.73
CA THR A 976 -6.82 -9.07 -60.42
C THR A 976 -7.79 -7.89 -60.58
N ASN A 977 -7.38 -6.67 -60.97
CA ASN A 977 -8.34 -5.54 -61.08
C ASN A 977 -7.99 -4.42 -62.10
N ASN A 978 -7.31 -4.72 -63.22
CA ASN A 978 -6.96 -3.72 -64.25
C ASN A 978 -6.06 -2.56 -63.75
N THR A 979 -5.46 -2.69 -62.56
CA THR A 979 -4.41 -1.81 -62.03
C THR A 979 -3.13 -2.63 -61.89
N GLU A 980 -2.10 -2.31 -62.68
CA GLU A 980 -0.76 -2.93 -62.55
C GLU A 980 -0.14 -2.58 -61.20
N LEU A 981 -0.28 -3.44 -60.20
CA LEU A 981 0.48 -3.36 -58.95
C LEU A 981 1.54 -4.47 -58.96
N CYS A 982 2.74 -4.11 -59.43
CA CYS A 982 3.92 -4.97 -59.35
C CYS A 982 4.69 -4.67 -58.06
N ASN A 983 4.92 -5.66 -57.20
CA ASN A 983 5.80 -5.56 -56.04
C ASN A 983 7.25 -5.65 -56.49
N VAL A 984 7.94 -4.52 -56.66
CA VAL A 984 9.37 -4.52 -57.05
C VAL A 984 10.26 -4.66 -55.81
N PRO A 985 11.30 -5.51 -55.83
CA PRO A 985 12.18 -5.71 -54.68
C PRO A 985 12.84 -4.42 -54.18
N PRO A 986 13.01 -4.26 -52.85
CA PRO A 986 13.70 -3.12 -52.28
C PRO A 986 15.21 -3.16 -52.60
N GLN A 987 15.85 -2.00 -52.56
CA GLN A 987 17.30 -1.85 -52.74
C GLN A 987 17.95 -1.52 -51.39
N SER A 988 18.82 -2.42 -50.91
CA SER A 988 19.59 -2.24 -49.69
C SER A 988 20.99 -1.72 -50.01
N VAL A 989 21.38 -0.60 -49.40
CA VAL A 989 22.67 0.05 -49.66
C VAL A 989 23.34 0.45 -48.34
N THR A 990 24.61 0.12 -48.17
CA THR A 990 25.40 0.51 -47.00
C THR A 990 25.77 1.99 -47.07
N VAL A 991 25.81 2.64 -45.91
CA VAL A 991 26.24 4.03 -45.78
C VAL A 991 27.76 4.11 -45.84
N GLN A 992 28.30 4.89 -46.78
CA GLN A 992 29.75 5.16 -46.87
C GLN A 992 30.19 6.21 -45.86
N LYS A 993 29.45 7.32 -45.78
CA LYS A 993 29.79 8.45 -44.90
C LYS A 993 28.56 9.28 -44.59
N VAL A 994 28.44 9.69 -43.33
CA VAL A 994 27.43 10.64 -42.86
C VAL A 994 28.09 11.99 -42.63
N PHE A 995 27.51 13.05 -43.19
CA PHE A 995 27.91 14.44 -42.99
C PHE A 995 26.83 15.15 -42.19
N ASN A 996 27.03 15.28 -40.89
CA ASN A 996 26.15 16.08 -40.03
C ASN A 996 26.41 17.57 -40.27
N HIS A 997 25.37 18.39 -40.15
CA HIS A 997 25.55 19.83 -40.20
C HIS A 997 26.50 20.31 -39.08
N PRO A 998 27.45 21.24 -39.31
CA PRO A 998 28.44 21.65 -38.31
C PRO A 998 27.86 22.24 -37.02
N LEU A 999 26.66 22.81 -37.10
CA LEU A 999 25.93 23.37 -35.95
C LEU A 999 25.04 22.33 -35.24
N TYR A 1000 24.98 21.10 -35.75
CA TYR A 1000 24.29 20.02 -35.05
C TYR A 1000 25.10 19.63 -33.81
N ASN A 1001 24.44 19.67 -32.66
CA ASN A 1001 25.06 19.41 -31.36
C ASN A 1001 24.38 18.26 -30.60
N GLY A 1002 23.63 17.40 -31.30
CA GLY A 1002 22.80 16.35 -30.69
C GLY A 1002 21.47 16.84 -30.13
N THR A 1003 21.21 18.14 -30.13
CA THR A 1003 19.86 18.70 -29.92
C THR A 1003 19.14 18.81 -31.27
N ARG A 1004 17.81 18.90 -31.28
CA ARG A 1004 17.00 19.01 -32.53
C ARG A 1004 17.23 20.30 -33.33
N ASN A 1005 18.22 21.10 -32.95
CA ASN A 1005 18.65 22.28 -33.68
C ASN A 1005 19.63 21.84 -34.78
N HIS A 1006 19.39 22.29 -36.01
CA HIS A 1006 20.17 21.86 -37.18
C HIS A 1006 20.23 20.33 -37.36
N ASP A 1007 19.14 19.62 -37.03
CA ASP A 1007 19.00 18.16 -37.17
C ASP A 1007 18.85 17.76 -38.64
N ILE A 1008 19.99 17.78 -39.36
CA ILE A 1008 20.11 17.40 -40.76
C ILE A 1008 21.47 16.75 -41.04
N ALA A 1009 21.43 15.63 -41.76
CA ALA A 1009 22.59 14.93 -42.26
C ALA A 1009 22.46 14.66 -43.76
N LEU A 1010 23.58 14.85 -44.46
CA LEU A 1010 23.77 14.39 -45.83
C LEU A 1010 24.50 13.04 -45.79
N VAL A 1011 23.96 12.04 -46.45
CA VAL A 1011 24.43 10.66 -46.40
C VAL A 1011 24.96 10.27 -47.76
N LYS A 1012 26.23 9.89 -47.83
CA LYS A 1012 26.85 9.33 -49.02
C LYS A 1012 26.72 7.81 -48.99
N LEU A 1013 26.17 7.25 -50.06
CA LEU A 1013 25.95 5.82 -50.24
C LEU A 1013 27.22 5.13 -50.75
N ALA A 1014 27.47 3.89 -50.32
CA ALA A 1014 28.64 3.12 -50.73
C ALA A 1014 28.56 2.65 -52.20
N THR A 1015 27.35 2.43 -52.70
CA THR A 1015 27.08 2.05 -54.08
C THR A 1015 25.95 2.89 -54.66
N ARG A 1016 25.97 3.04 -55.99
CA ARG A 1016 24.92 3.73 -56.74
C ARG A 1016 23.59 2.99 -56.59
N VAL A 1017 22.53 3.72 -56.26
CA VAL A 1017 21.15 3.21 -56.27
C VAL A 1017 20.60 3.21 -57.69
N ASP A 1018 19.94 2.13 -58.10
CA ASP A 1018 19.30 2.02 -59.42
C ASP A 1018 17.98 2.80 -59.44
N THR A 1019 18.04 4.06 -59.91
CA THR A 1019 16.89 4.96 -60.05
C THR A 1019 16.06 4.72 -61.31
N SER A 1020 16.40 3.70 -62.13
CA SER A 1020 15.57 3.32 -63.27
C SER A 1020 14.26 2.64 -62.81
N ARG A 1021 14.27 2.03 -61.62
CA ARG A 1021 13.12 1.30 -61.06
C ARG A 1021 11.99 2.24 -60.65
N PRO A 1022 10.71 1.86 -60.86
CA PRO A 1022 9.57 2.71 -60.51
C PRO A 1022 9.38 2.89 -59.00
N ASN A 1023 9.85 1.93 -58.18
CA ASN A 1023 9.76 2.00 -56.72
C ASN A 1023 10.89 2.79 -56.05
N VAL A 1024 11.92 3.20 -56.80
CA VAL A 1024 13.07 3.95 -56.29
C VAL A 1024 13.41 5.10 -57.24
N LYS A 1025 13.02 6.31 -56.86
CA LYS A 1025 13.27 7.54 -57.64
C LYS A 1025 13.75 8.64 -56.70
N PRO A 1026 14.68 9.51 -57.12
CA PRO A 1026 15.09 10.64 -56.28
C PRO A 1026 14.02 11.73 -56.25
N ILE A 1027 13.91 12.48 -55.16
CA ILE A 1027 13.10 13.71 -55.11
C ILE A 1027 13.87 14.88 -55.74
N CYS A 1028 13.17 15.85 -56.32
CA CYS A 1028 13.83 17.05 -56.83
C CYS A 1028 14.25 18.00 -55.69
N LEU A 1029 15.38 18.70 -55.88
CA LEU A 1029 15.77 19.83 -55.04
C LEU A 1029 15.44 21.16 -55.73
N PRO A 1030 14.96 22.18 -55.00
CA PRO A 1030 14.54 23.46 -55.56
C PRO A 1030 15.73 24.41 -55.79
N ILE A 1031 16.63 24.05 -56.71
CA ILE A 1031 17.92 24.75 -56.98
C ILE A 1031 17.85 25.79 -58.10
N THR A 1032 16.71 25.96 -58.77
CA THR A 1032 16.51 26.98 -59.81
C THR A 1032 15.59 28.10 -59.32
N ASP A 1033 15.81 29.34 -59.78
CA ASP A 1033 15.07 30.50 -59.28
C ASP A 1033 13.55 30.42 -59.51
N ALA A 1034 13.12 29.76 -60.59
CA ALA A 1034 11.72 29.59 -60.94
C ALA A 1034 10.95 28.70 -59.95
N ILE A 1035 11.63 27.74 -59.33
CA ILE A 1035 11.03 26.73 -58.44
C ILE A 1035 11.44 26.94 -56.97
N ARG A 1036 12.44 27.79 -56.72
CA ARG A 1036 12.96 28.09 -55.37
C ARG A 1036 11.85 28.60 -54.46
N SER A 1037 11.14 29.63 -54.91
CA SER A 1037 10.02 30.24 -54.19
C SER A 1037 8.69 29.51 -54.48
N TYR A 1038 7.83 29.37 -53.48
CA TYR A 1038 6.59 28.59 -53.59
C TYR A 1038 5.48 29.14 -52.67
N ASP A 1039 4.23 28.82 -53.00
CA ASP A 1039 3.10 29.07 -52.12
C ASP A 1039 2.91 27.91 -51.15
N VAL A 1040 2.66 28.22 -49.88
CA VAL A 1040 2.45 27.21 -48.82
C VAL A 1040 1.30 26.26 -49.15
N SER A 1041 0.30 26.70 -49.92
CA SER A 1041 -0.81 25.87 -50.41
C SER A 1041 -0.42 24.78 -51.40
N ASN A 1042 0.80 24.84 -51.95
CA ASN A 1042 1.36 23.77 -52.80
C ASN A 1042 2.08 22.69 -51.98
N LEU A 1043 2.16 22.84 -50.65
CA LEU A 1043 2.76 21.83 -49.80
C LEU A 1043 1.86 20.59 -49.72
N VAL A 1044 2.50 19.44 -49.88
CA VAL A 1044 1.88 18.11 -49.76
C VAL A 1044 2.69 17.27 -48.79
N MET A 1045 1.98 16.40 -48.08
CA MET A 1045 2.53 15.49 -47.10
C MET A 1045 1.91 14.10 -47.29
N ARG A 1046 2.58 13.08 -46.75
CA ARG A 1046 2.08 11.70 -46.78
C ARG A 1046 1.03 11.47 -45.68
N LYS A 1047 -0.09 10.86 -46.05
CA LYS A 1047 -1.17 10.35 -45.20
C LYS A 1047 -1.08 8.82 -45.08
N SER A 1048 -1.61 8.27 -43.98
CA SER A 1048 -1.71 6.83 -43.75
C SER A 1048 -2.43 6.14 -44.91
N SER A 1049 -2.10 4.86 -45.15
CA SER A 1049 -2.53 4.10 -46.35
C SER A 1049 -1.95 4.60 -47.66
N PHE A 1050 -0.80 5.30 -47.61
CA PHE A 1050 -0.09 5.76 -48.80
C PHE A 1050 -0.99 6.66 -49.66
N GLU A 1051 -1.46 7.78 -49.11
CA GLU A 1051 -2.10 8.85 -49.90
C GLU A 1051 -1.27 10.12 -49.73
N LEU A 1052 -1.15 10.95 -50.76
CA LEU A 1052 -0.64 12.31 -50.59
C LEU A 1052 -1.80 13.25 -50.31
N THR A 1053 -1.67 14.08 -49.28
CA THR A 1053 -2.66 15.10 -48.93
C THR A 1053 -2.03 16.49 -48.99
N LYS A 1054 -2.81 17.47 -49.45
CA LYS A 1054 -2.42 18.87 -49.32
C LYS A 1054 -2.36 19.28 -47.86
N VAL A 1055 -1.42 20.17 -47.56
CA VAL A 1055 -1.27 20.77 -46.23
C VAL A 1055 -2.36 21.82 -45.99
N ASP A 1056 -2.68 22.64 -46.99
CA ASP A 1056 -3.72 23.66 -46.93
C ASP A 1056 -3.65 24.52 -45.64
N ASP A 1057 -4.75 24.61 -44.89
CA ASP A 1057 -4.90 25.39 -43.66
C ASP A 1057 -4.20 24.78 -42.43
N ARG A 1058 -3.53 23.61 -42.59
CA ARG A 1058 -2.79 22.94 -41.50
C ARG A 1058 -1.42 23.56 -41.24
N TYR A 1059 -0.94 24.43 -42.13
CA TYR A 1059 0.36 25.09 -41.94
C TYR A 1059 0.29 26.11 -40.82
N VAL A 1060 1.19 25.97 -39.85
CA VAL A 1060 1.29 26.88 -38.70
C VAL A 1060 2.51 27.77 -38.89
N ASP A 1061 2.31 29.08 -38.76
CA ASP A 1061 3.40 30.06 -38.80
C ASP A 1061 4.47 29.75 -37.72
N THR A 1062 5.73 30.04 -38.04
CA THR A 1062 6.89 29.77 -37.18
C THR A 1062 6.75 30.38 -35.78
N GLU A 1063 6.21 31.59 -35.65
CA GLU A 1063 6.06 32.27 -34.35
C GLU A 1063 5.02 31.55 -33.48
N GLU A 1064 3.87 31.21 -34.04
CA GLU A 1064 2.81 30.49 -33.34
C GLU A 1064 3.26 29.05 -33.04
N CYS A 1065 3.94 28.38 -33.98
CA CYS A 1065 4.49 27.05 -33.76
C CYS A 1065 5.51 27.07 -32.60
N GLN A 1066 6.42 28.04 -32.61
CA GLN A 1066 7.39 28.23 -31.55
C GLN A 1066 6.72 28.48 -30.21
N LYS A 1067 5.71 29.34 -30.16
CA LYS A 1067 4.94 29.62 -28.93
C LYS A 1067 4.29 28.35 -28.36
N ARG A 1068 3.66 27.52 -29.21
CA ARG A 1068 3.03 26.26 -28.78
C ARG A 1068 4.06 25.30 -28.19
N TRP A 1069 5.17 25.05 -28.91
CA TRP A 1069 6.23 24.15 -28.46
C TRP A 1069 6.99 24.68 -27.24
N GLN A 1070 7.23 25.99 -27.13
CA GLN A 1070 7.82 26.62 -25.94
C GLN A 1070 6.95 26.47 -24.69
N GLY A 1071 5.63 26.43 -24.85
CA GLY A 1071 4.67 26.13 -23.78
C GLY A 1071 4.99 24.82 -23.06
N LEU A 1072 5.47 23.80 -23.80
CA LEU A 1072 5.89 22.52 -23.22
C LEU A 1072 7.24 22.55 -22.52
N LYS A 1073 8.02 23.64 -22.59
CA LYS A 1073 9.40 23.73 -22.08
C LYS A 1073 10.32 22.63 -22.64
N VAL A 1074 10.26 22.41 -23.95
CA VAL A 1074 11.19 21.52 -24.68
C VAL A 1074 12.49 22.26 -25.02
N ARG A 1075 13.60 21.54 -25.24
CA ARG A 1075 14.94 22.13 -25.41
C ARG A 1075 15.32 22.53 -26.84
N PHE A 1076 14.43 22.36 -27.81
CA PHE A 1076 14.66 22.81 -29.18
C PHE A 1076 13.85 24.06 -29.49
N ALA A 1077 14.37 24.89 -30.39
CA ALA A 1077 13.69 26.08 -30.86
C ALA A 1077 13.11 25.84 -32.25
N VAL A 1078 11.91 26.34 -32.48
CA VAL A 1078 11.33 26.54 -33.81
C VAL A 1078 11.73 27.94 -34.28
N ASP A 1079 12.41 27.96 -35.43
CA ASP A 1079 12.92 29.14 -36.12
C ASP A 1079 12.66 28.98 -37.62
N GLU A 1080 13.13 29.92 -38.44
CA GLU A 1080 12.93 29.90 -39.90
C GLU A 1080 13.52 28.67 -40.61
N SER A 1081 14.41 27.92 -39.93
CA SER A 1081 14.94 26.66 -40.45
C SER A 1081 14.00 25.47 -40.26
N LYS A 1082 12.73 25.71 -39.89
CA LYS A 1082 11.73 24.67 -39.62
C LYS A 1082 10.36 25.01 -40.22
N HIS A 1083 9.60 23.98 -40.58
CA HIS A 1083 8.19 24.08 -40.95
C HIS A 1083 7.31 23.38 -39.93
N CYS A 1084 6.06 23.82 -39.80
CA CYS A 1084 5.11 23.29 -38.83
C CYS A 1084 3.75 22.96 -39.47
N VAL A 1085 3.27 21.71 -39.31
CA VAL A 1085 2.01 21.25 -39.92
C VAL A 1085 1.16 20.43 -38.95
N ILE A 1086 -0.13 20.74 -38.84
CA ILE A 1086 -1.11 20.03 -37.98
C ILE A 1086 -1.60 18.72 -38.63
N GLN A 1087 -1.57 17.63 -37.86
CA GLN A 1087 -1.97 16.29 -38.33
C GLN A 1087 -3.49 16.10 -38.40
N GLN A 1088 -4.24 16.76 -37.52
CA GLN A 1088 -5.68 16.59 -37.37
C GLN A 1088 -6.34 17.96 -37.09
N ARG A 1089 -7.34 18.36 -37.88
CA ARG A 1089 -7.98 19.69 -37.76
C ARG A 1089 -9.00 19.73 -36.64
N THR A 1090 -9.75 18.65 -36.49
CA THR A 1090 -10.82 18.49 -35.49
C THR A 1090 -10.77 17.08 -34.90
N MET A 1091 -11.32 16.90 -33.70
CA MET A 1091 -11.36 15.59 -33.03
C MET A 1091 -12.08 14.49 -33.84
N GLU A 1092 -12.93 14.87 -34.80
CA GLU A 1092 -13.71 13.97 -35.65
C GLU A 1092 -12.94 13.54 -36.92
N GLU A 1093 -11.90 14.27 -37.30
CA GLU A 1093 -11.13 13.97 -38.50
C GLU A 1093 -10.16 12.80 -38.27
N THR A 1094 -10.02 11.91 -39.26
CA THR A 1094 -9.06 10.79 -39.20
C THR A 1094 -7.63 11.32 -39.18
N CYS A 1095 -6.83 10.84 -38.23
CA CYS A 1095 -5.45 11.28 -38.08
C CYS A 1095 -4.52 10.81 -39.21
N ILE A 1096 -3.65 11.72 -39.64
CA ILE A 1096 -2.56 11.48 -40.56
C ILE A 1096 -1.35 10.87 -39.81
N THR A 1097 -1.03 9.59 -40.06
CA THR A 1097 0.14 8.93 -39.49
C THR A 1097 1.44 9.41 -40.15
N ILE A 1098 2.40 9.86 -39.33
CA ILE A 1098 3.66 10.44 -39.78
C ILE A 1098 4.82 9.87 -38.97
N ASN A 1099 5.90 9.50 -39.66
CA ASN A 1099 7.11 8.93 -39.07
C ASN A 1099 8.28 9.93 -39.07
N ALA A 1100 9.27 9.69 -38.21
CA ALA A 1100 10.51 10.46 -38.23
C ALA A 1100 11.19 10.36 -39.60
N GLY A 1101 11.60 11.50 -40.17
CA GLY A 1101 12.19 11.58 -41.50
C GLY A 1101 11.21 11.57 -42.68
N ASP A 1102 9.89 11.50 -42.45
CA ASP A 1102 8.91 11.64 -43.55
C ASP A 1102 9.06 13.00 -44.24
N SER A 1103 9.12 12.99 -45.57
CA SER A 1103 9.35 14.18 -46.38
C SER A 1103 8.11 15.09 -46.48
N LEU A 1104 8.31 16.39 -46.33
CA LEU A 1104 7.40 17.48 -46.72
C LEU A 1104 7.84 18.02 -48.08
N GLN A 1105 6.88 18.22 -48.99
CA GLN A 1105 7.18 18.45 -50.39
C GLN A 1105 6.31 19.57 -50.95
N SER A 1106 6.76 20.27 -51.97
CA SER A 1106 5.90 21.15 -52.78
C SER A 1106 5.65 20.52 -54.14
N LEU A 1107 4.40 20.57 -54.61
CA LEU A 1107 4.03 20.15 -55.96
C LEU A 1107 4.18 21.32 -56.95
N GLN A 1108 4.80 21.06 -58.09
CA GLN A 1108 4.89 22.04 -59.18
C GLN A 1108 4.67 21.38 -60.54
N THR A 1109 3.84 22.02 -61.37
CA THR A 1109 3.56 21.57 -62.73
C THR A 1109 4.64 22.05 -63.68
N MET A 1110 5.32 21.12 -64.35
CA MET A 1110 6.32 21.38 -65.39
C MET A 1110 5.82 20.90 -66.75
N ALA A 1111 6.52 21.26 -67.83
CA ALA A 1111 6.18 20.80 -69.19
C ALA A 1111 6.18 19.25 -69.32
N SER A 1112 6.97 18.56 -68.49
CA SER A 1112 7.08 17.09 -68.41
C SER A 1112 6.10 16.44 -67.41
N GLY A 1113 5.20 17.20 -66.81
CA GLY A 1113 4.26 16.75 -65.79
C GLY A 1113 4.53 17.34 -64.40
N ASP A 1114 3.73 16.93 -63.42
CA ASP A 1114 3.90 17.38 -62.04
C ASP A 1114 5.17 16.78 -61.42
N ARG A 1115 5.86 17.58 -60.60
CA ARG A 1115 7.11 17.22 -59.94
C ARG A 1115 7.08 17.61 -58.47
N HIS A 1116 7.60 16.70 -57.63
CA HIS A 1116 7.73 16.87 -56.19
C HIS A 1116 9.11 17.42 -55.83
N PHE A 1117 9.12 18.53 -55.08
CA PHE A 1117 10.35 19.15 -54.58
C PHE A 1117 10.44 19.05 -53.07
N LEU A 1118 11.61 18.64 -52.56
CA LEU A 1118 11.84 18.51 -51.13
C LEU A 1118 11.83 19.88 -50.44
N ARG A 1119 10.98 20.03 -49.43
CA ARG A 1119 10.89 21.24 -48.58
C ARG A 1119 11.24 20.96 -47.13
N GLY A 1120 11.09 19.72 -46.69
CA GLY A 1120 11.57 19.33 -45.37
C GLY A 1120 11.41 17.86 -45.06
N PHE A 1121 11.78 17.48 -43.84
CA PHE A 1121 11.51 16.16 -43.29
C PHE A 1121 11.30 16.22 -41.78
N VAL A 1122 10.51 15.31 -41.23
CA VAL A 1122 10.07 15.32 -39.82
C VAL A 1122 11.24 15.13 -38.86
N ILE A 1123 11.37 16.05 -37.90
CA ILE A 1123 12.35 15.97 -36.81
C ILE A 1123 11.73 16.02 -35.41
N ALA A 1124 10.47 16.44 -35.27
CA ALA A 1124 9.71 16.33 -34.03
C ALA A 1124 8.21 16.21 -34.33
N ARG A 1125 7.48 15.43 -33.53
CA ARG A 1125 6.03 15.25 -33.65
C ARG A 1125 5.41 14.87 -32.31
N PRO A 1126 4.11 15.16 -32.09
CA PRO A 1126 3.39 14.60 -30.96
C PRO A 1126 3.38 13.05 -31.05
N SER A 1127 3.40 12.38 -29.90
CA SER A 1127 3.35 10.90 -29.85
C SER A 1127 1.99 10.33 -30.28
N HIS A 1128 0.95 11.15 -30.26
CA HIS A 1128 -0.40 10.87 -30.72
C HIS A 1128 -0.88 12.03 -31.59
N CYS A 1129 -2.07 11.91 -32.16
CA CYS A 1129 -2.61 12.89 -33.07
C CYS A 1129 -3.10 14.12 -32.31
N SER A 1130 -2.47 15.26 -32.57
CA SER A 1130 -2.79 16.52 -31.91
C SER A 1130 -3.51 17.47 -32.86
N ILE A 1131 -4.54 18.12 -32.33
CA ILE A 1131 -5.21 19.26 -32.97
C ILE A 1131 -4.55 20.61 -32.63
N TYR A 1132 -3.65 20.62 -31.63
CA TYR A 1132 -2.98 21.82 -31.15
C TYR A 1132 -1.49 21.85 -31.52
N TYR A 1133 -0.76 20.75 -31.34
CA TYR A 1133 0.67 20.66 -31.62
C TYR A 1133 0.96 20.28 -33.07
N PRO A 1134 1.67 21.12 -33.84
CA PRO A 1134 2.08 20.78 -35.19
C PRO A 1134 3.31 19.87 -35.20
N VAL A 1135 3.42 19.04 -36.24
CA VAL A 1135 4.64 18.31 -36.59
C VAL A 1135 5.69 19.28 -37.11
N VAL A 1136 6.92 19.15 -36.62
CA VAL A 1136 8.05 20.00 -36.97
C VAL A 1136 8.93 19.29 -37.99
N TYR A 1137 9.17 19.96 -39.10
CA TYR A 1137 10.04 19.53 -40.17
C TYR A 1137 11.27 20.41 -40.21
N THR A 1138 12.45 19.85 -40.47
CA THR A 1138 13.61 20.66 -40.90
C THR A 1138 13.28 21.27 -42.25
N ASN A 1139 13.39 22.59 -42.39
CA ASN A 1139 13.26 23.30 -43.65
C ASN A 1139 14.53 23.06 -44.49
N THR A 1140 14.46 22.23 -45.52
CA THR A 1140 15.64 21.90 -46.34
C THR A 1140 16.13 23.07 -47.18
N ASP A 1141 15.26 24.06 -47.44
CA ASP A 1141 15.65 25.23 -48.24
C ASP A 1141 16.74 26.08 -47.58
N THR A 1142 16.80 26.11 -46.23
CA THR A 1142 17.83 26.86 -45.49
C THR A 1142 19.19 26.18 -45.50
N TYR A 1143 19.23 24.88 -45.81
CA TYR A 1143 20.46 24.07 -45.82
C TYR A 1143 20.94 23.72 -47.23
N LEU A 1144 20.23 24.17 -48.26
CA LEU A 1144 20.50 23.76 -49.64
C LEU A 1144 21.92 24.13 -50.11
N ASP A 1145 22.41 25.34 -49.79
CA ASP A 1145 23.79 25.73 -50.11
C ASP A 1145 24.83 24.82 -49.42
N TRP A 1146 24.57 24.40 -48.17
CA TRP A 1146 25.43 23.48 -47.44
C TRP A 1146 25.44 22.07 -48.06
N ILE A 1147 24.26 21.55 -48.43
CA ILE A 1147 24.12 20.26 -49.11
C ILE A 1147 24.95 20.26 -50.40
N LEU A 1148 24.74 21.26 -51.25
CA LEU A 1148 25.41 21.36 -52.56
C LEU A 1148 26.92 21.52 -52.43
N LYS A 1149 27.39 22.37 -51.50
CA LYS A 1149 28.82 22.56 -51.24
C LYS A 1149 29.52 21.26 -50.85
N ILE A 1150 28.90 20.40 -50.03
CA ILE A 1150 29.48 19.10 -49.65
C ILE A 1150 29.46 18.13 -50.84
N MET A 1151 28.39 18.13 -51.63
CA MET A 1151 28.33 17.32 -52.86
C MET A 1151 29.38 17.75 -53.89
N GLU A 1152 29.76 19.03 -53.93
CA GLU A 1152 30.83 19.58 -54.77
C GLU A 1152 32.26 19.31 -54.24
N GLN A 1153 32.44 19.00 -52.94
CA GLN A 1153 33.76 18.67 -52.37
C GLN A 1153 34.07 17.17 -52.47
N PRO A 1154 34.78 16.76 -53.52
CA PRO A 1154 35.86 15.79 -53.33
C PRO A 1154 37.12 16.21 -54.08
N ALA A 1155 38.15 16.64 -53.35
CA ALA A 1155 39.50 16.83 -53.90
C ALA A 1155 40.33 15.52 -53.93
N ASP A 1156 39.87 14.43 -53.31
CA ASP A 1156 40.65 13.19 -53.14
C ASP A 1156 39.88 11.92 -53.57
N LEU A 1157 39.22 11.94 -54.73
CA LEU A 1157 38.76 10.71 -55.40
C LEU A 1157 39.62 10.45 -56.65
N PRO A 1158 40.02 9.20 -56.94
CA PRO A 1158 40.87 8.89 -58.09
C PRO A 1158 40.18 9.05 -59.46
N PHE A 1159 38.90 9.44 -59.52
CA PHE A 1159 38.15 9.56 -60.76
C PHE A 1159 37.13 10.71 -60.71
N ASP A 1160 37.07 11.47 -61.80
CA ASP A 1160 36.19 12.62 -62.03
C ASP A 1160 34.75 12.16 -62.31
N LEU A 1161 33.78 12.70 -61.57
CA LEU A 1161 32.35 12.43 -61.75
C LEU A 1161 31.71 13.31 -62.85
N ARG A 1162 32.45 14.20 -63.50
CA ARG A 1162 31.95 15.08 -64.59
C ARG A 1162 31.91 14.41 -65.96
N ASP A 1163 32.44 13.21 -66.11
CA ASP A 1163 32.69 12.61 -67.45
C ASP A 1163 31.47 11.96 -68.13
N LYS A 1164 30.25 12.07 -67.60
CA LYS A 1164 29.05 11.59 -68.32
C LYS A 1164 27.80 12.43 -68.08
N LEU A 1165 27.76 13.67 -68.58
CA LEU A 1165 26.47 14.31 -68.88
C LEU A 1165 26.57 15.11 -70.19
N ILE A 1166 26.16 14.46 -71.28
CA ILE A 1166 25.88 15.09 -72.56
C ILE A 1166 24.49 15.71 -72.46
N PHE A 1167 24.41 17.03 -72.37
CA PHE A 1167 23.17 17.75 -72.62
C PHE A 1167 23.00 17.91 -74.14
N ASN A 1168 21.99 17.23 -74.71
CA ASN A 1168 21.52 17.58 -76.04
C ASN A 1168 20.79 18.91 -75.97
N LYS A 1169 21.35 19.93 -76.63
CA LYS A 1169 20.62 21.15 -76.97
C LYS A 1169 19.48 20.81 -77.94
N LYS A 1170 18.24 21.06 -77.55
CA LYS A 1170 17.24 21.69 -78.42
C LYS A 1170 16.17 22.39 -77.61
#